data_AF-S0EY11-F1
#
_entry.id   AF-S0EY11-F1
#
_cell.length_a   1.000
_cell.length_b   1.000
_cell.length_c   1.000
_cell.angle_alpha   90.00
_cell.angle_beta   90.00
_cell.angle_gamma   90.00
#
_symmetry.space_group_name_H-M   'P 1'
#
loop_
_entity.id
_entity.type
_entity.pdbx_description
1 polymer ?
#
loop_
_entity_poly.entity_id
_entity_poly.type
_entity_poly.pdbx_seq_one_letter_code
_entity_poly.pdbx_strand_id
1 'polypeptide(L)'
;MFLPALVDGVLTATFMKFQRASMFLCGMVLALSLHGYARAQSAPRVAVYEQRGFPYYMVSIATSPAHVVADLRRVGIAAESLDTAALADPARFNIHRYAALVLPYGNTYPASAFANIRAFHQAGGCLILSGVPFTHAVIYDAKRGWVDEGHDSAPALFGPQGMGVGGFKDGPQAPLRLAPQDPLGLGALHRNWEQTSHAQTLDVSTLPPEDHVIPILVEGEEPVAAIIIHHDSAFNGAVDVWTHLPENRDDSAWDTEQMLARGTLVALVEKHLLTPQQMRKAFAVLDRLPPPPIYRDVVLPNPPRPYPTLQPKMPPPAEHLYVAEIGNLPFAQKVLLYSLQGIVNRKKPRIYLIAQDSDRFWLQEMQKQNETGTPIMVNDPLSLVSRFRSEINGVVVPDPKVYVSPDIAVNIAAIDNLVVATPQLAKQLHLPIRQDLRGRFKNDADALHYLNRQLLPHLNPYLALCLDPSILDSGAIDYIIAAKGITFWITGPRAQNLPGADMGAELEQVKYLFAHMPLNAVVHGFYWHGEGIGIDEGPGVALASRFGKITTVSDYVANFSVYSGVRLARVQQPHPSAPPPLDRSKVYLSITMSDGDNLCTWRDFFRRYFEDPLHGSIPIGWGMGPTLIDCAPTWVQWYYQHATPNDEFLCDVSGVGYIYPPDWAMALKNRDAAFRSFYDLTWQYMRRMDMHTLRLMGVDADAIAKVASYLPQVSFIMADYGYQGERSYDQLTYRLPSGQEVFRAVTSGGSGETLANEIRQRIGNVRPAFINVFVMNWSTKLEDLRDMLKILGPDYVAVTPSQLAALYRESITTTTSAR
;
A
#
# COMPACT_ATOMS: atom_id res chain seq x y z
N MET A 1 9.49 -84.21 -41.13
CA MET A 1 9.66 -84.93 -42.42
C MET A 1 9.13 -83.99 -43.50
N PHE A 2 10.02 -83.58 -44.42
CA PHE A 2 9.88 -82.92 -45.73
C PHE A 2 8.58 -82.17 -46.16
N LEU A 3 8.80 -80.90 -46.58
CA LEU A 3 8.10 -80.10 -47.62
C LEU A 3 8.04 -80.84 -49.00
N PRO A 4 7.45 -80.33 -50.13
CA PRO A 4 6.79 -79.02 -50.44
C PRO A 4 5.55 -79.05 -51.43
N ALA A 5 4.97 -77.85 -51.67
CA ALA A 5 4.49 -77.21 -52.95
C ALA A 5 3.50 -77.92 -53.93
N LEU A 6 2.60 -77.29 -54.71
CA LEU A 6 2.46 -75.92 -55.24
C LEU A 6 1.05 -75.69 -55.88
N VAL A 7 0.76 -74.44 -56.29
CA VAL A 7 -0.17 -73.92 -57.33
C VAL A 7 -1.39 -73.17 -56.75
N ASP A 8 -1.49 -71.83 -56.71
CA ASP A 8 -1.02 -70.71 -57.54
C ASP A 8 -1.77 -70.53 -58.88
N GLY A 9 -2.80 -69.68 -58.88
CA GLY A 9 -3.61 -69.39 -60.08
C GLY A 9 -4.69 -68.32 -59.97
N VAL A 10 -4.98 -67.76 -58.77
CA VAL A 10 -6.12 -66.82 -58.60
C VAL A 10 -5.71 -65.44 -58.02
N LEU A 11 -4.45 -65.24 -57.62
CA LEU A 11 -4.05 -64.06 -56.85
C LEU A 11 -3.58 -62.84 -57.65
N THR A 12 -3.37 -62.94 -58.96
CA THR A 12 -2.68 -61.88 -59.71
C THR A 12 -3.61 -60.81 -60.31
N ALA A 13 -4.91 -61.04 -60.45
CA ALA A 13 -5.83 -60.06 -61.04
C ALA A 13 -6.53 -59.13 -60.02
N THR A 14 -6.68 -59.55 -58.77
CA THR A 14 -7.42 -58.79 -57.74
C THR A 14 -6.53 -57.77 -57.02
N PHE A 15 -5.22 -58.01 -56.95
CA PHE A 15 -4.28 -57.13 -56.24
C PHE A 15 -3.99 -55.81 -57.00
N MET A 16 -3.99 -55.82 -58.33
CA MET A 16 -3.73 -54.61 -59.13
C MET A 16 -4.89 -53.59 -59.14
N LYS A 17 -6.13 -54.02 -58.93
CA LYS A 17 -7.27 -53.09 -58.81
C LYS A 17 -7.36 -52.42 -57.43
N PHE A 18 -6.92 -53.09 -56.36
CA PHE A 18 -6.88 -52.49 -55.02
C PHE A 18 -5.76 -51.47 -54.84
N GLN A 19 -4.58 -51.68 -55.44
CA GLN A 19 -3.48 -50.71 -55.34
C GLN A 19 -3.75 -49.38 -56.06
N ARG A 20 -4.47 -49.37 -57.19
CA ARG A 20 -4.82 -48.11 -57.87
C ARG A 20 -5.90 -47.31 -57.16
N ALA A 21 -6.88 -47.96 -56.52
CA ALA A 21 -7.90 -47.28 -55.71
C ALA A 21 -7.32 -46.72 -54.40
N SER A 22 -6.42 -47.46 -53.72
CA SER A 22 -5.76 -46.96 -52.51
C SER A 22 -4.76 -45.84 -52.79
N MET A 23 -4.05 -45.82 -53.93
CA MET A 23 -3.16 -44.69 -54.27
C MET A 23 -3.94 -43.42 -54.63
N PHE A 24 -5.10 -43.52 -55.30
CA PHE A 24 -5.94 -42.34 -55.58
C PHE A 24 -6.61 -41.78 -54.32
N LEU A 25 -7.08 -42.65 -53.42
CA LEU A 25 -7.68 -42.24 -52.14
C LEU A 25 -6.63 -41.67 -51.18
N CYS A 26 -5.41 -42.24 -51.14
CA CYS A 26 -4.31 -41.72 -50.33
C CYS A 26 -3.74 -40.42 -50.90
N GLY A 27 -3.72 -40.25 -52.23
CA GLY A 27 -3.37 -38.99 -52.89
C GLY A 27 -4.39 -37.87 -52.66
N MET A 28 -5.69 -38.17 -52.63
CA MET A 28 -6.73 -37.17 -52.28
C MET A 28 -6.72 -36.84 -50.78
N VAL A 29 -6.48 -37.81 -49.89
CA VAL A 29 -6.37 -37.57 -48.45
C VAL A 29 -5.06 -36.84 -48.12
N LEU A 30 -3.95 -37.10 -48.81
CA LEU A 30 -2.73 -36.29 -48.70
C LEU A 30 -2.89 -34.90 -49.31
N ALA A 31 -3.61 -34.73 -50.43
CA ALA A 31 -3.83 -33.42 -51.03
C ALA A 31 -4.81 -32.56 -50.20
N LEU A 32 -5.83 -33.17 -49.57
CA LEU A 32 -6.75 -32.52 -48.62
C LEU A 32 -6.11 -32.32 -47.25
N SER A 33 -5.18 -33.19 -46.81
CA SER A 33 -4.42 -32.97 -45.58
C SER A 33 -3.29 -31.97 -45.77
N LEU A 34 -2.67 -31.87 -46.95
CA LEU A 34 -1.67 -30.84 -47.28
C LEU A 34 -2.33 -29.48 -47.57
N HIS A 35 -3.53 -29.43 -48.17
CA HIS A 35 -4.32 -28.19 -48.24
C HIS A 35 -4.93 -27.79 -46.89
N GLY A 36 -5.20 -28.76 -46.00
CA GLY A 36 -5.61 -28.52 -44.62
C GLY A 36 -4.45 -28.13 -43.69
N TYR A 37 -3.24 -28.67 -43.91
CA TYR A 37 -2.03 -28.35 -43.15
C TYR A 37 -1.38 -27.03 -43.60
N ALA A 38 -1.42 -26.69 -44.88
CA ALA A 38 -0.90 -25.41 -45.37
C ALA A 38 -1.80 -24.21 -45.00
N ARG A 39 -2.98 -24.47 -44.42
CA ARG A 39 -3.90 -23.43 -43.91
C ARG A 39 -3.97 -23.35 -42.38
N ALA A 40 -3.18 -24.16 -41.67
CA ALA A 40 -2.86 -23.91 -40.28
C ALA A 40 -1.75 -22.84 -40.21
N GLN A 41 -2.08 -21.60 -40.64
CA GLN A 41 -1.39 -20.45 -40.06
C GLN A 41 -1.58 -20.59 -38.54
N SER A 42 -0.48 -20.66 -37.79
CA SER A 42 -0.51 -20.68 -36.33
C SER A 42 -1.46 -19.57 -35.88
N ALA A 43 -2.49 -19.93 -35.11
CA ALA A 43 -3.45 -18.96 -34.59
C ALA A 43 -2.71 -17.74 -34.02
N PRO A 44 -3.21 -16.51 -34.25
CA PRO A 44 -2.53 -15.28 -33.84
C PRO A 44 -2.21 -15.34 -32.35
N ARG A 45 -0.93 -15.19 -32.00
CA ARG A 45 -0.51 -15.10 -30.59
C ARG A 45 -0.59 -13.65 -30.13
N VAL A 46 -0.89 -13.47 -28.86
CA VAL A 46 -0.85 -12.18 -28.18
C VAL A 46 0.26 -12.23 -27.14
N ALA A 47 1.15 -11.25 -27.17
CA ALA A 47 2.11 -11.03 -26.11
C ALA A 47 1.46 -10.12 -25.06
N VAL A 48 1.53 -10.48 -23.79
CA VAL A 48 1.21 -9.59 -22.68
C VAL A 48 2.53 -9.30 -21.96
N TYR A 49 2.88 -8.03 -21.85
CA TYR A 49 4.08 -7.65 -21.11
C TYR A 49 3.86 -7.92 -19.63
N GLU A 50 4.77 -8.70 -19.05
CA GLU A 50 4.78 -9.00 -17.63
C GLU A 50 6.23 -9.02 -17.17
N GLN A 51 6.61 -7.97 -16.44
CA GLN A 51 7.94 -7.86 -15.86
C GLN A 51 7.83 -7.75 -14.36
N ARG A 52 8.52 -8.65 -13.66
CA ARG A 52 8.54 -8.66 -12.21
C ARG A 52 9.14 -7.37 -11.66
N GLY A 53 8.43 -6.74 -10.72
CA GLY A 53 8.86 -5.53 -10.03
C GLY A 53 8.83 -4.26 -10.88
N PHE A 54 8.21 -4.34 -12.05
CA PHE A 54 8.05 -3.21 -12.95
C PHE A 54 7.05 -2.19 -12.37
N PRO A 55 7.38 -0.89 -12.37
CA PRO A 55 6.54 0.14 -11.75
C PRO A 55 5.27 0.39 -12.57
N TYR A 56 4.15 0.59 -11.88
CA TYR A 56 2.90 1.08 -12.46
C TYR A 56 2.84 2.61 -12.34
N TYR A 57 2.22 3.29 -13.29
CA TYR A 57 2.02 4.74 -13.24
C TYR A 57 0.71 5.15 -13.91
N MET A 58 -0.12 5.96 -13.24
CA MET A 58 -1.41 6.44 -13.74
C MET A 58 -2.35 5.29 -14.18
N VAL A 59 -2.31 4.20 -13.42
CA VAL A 59 -3.16 3.01 -13.55
C VAL A 59 -3.23 2.31 -12.19
N SER A 60 -4.32 1.58 -11.93
CA SER A 60 -4.43 0.82 -10.68
C SER A 60 -3.30 -0.20 -10.54
N ILE A 61 -2.58 -0.13 -9.42
CA ILE A 61 -1.53 -1.10 -9.04
C ILE A 61 -2.07 -2.54 -8.85
N ALA A 62 -3.40 -2.71 -8.77
CA ALA A 62 -4.05 -4.00 -8.71
C ALA A 62 -4.31 -4.63 -10.10
N THR A 63 -4.04 -3.90 -11.19
CA THR A 63 -4.15 -4.42 -12.56
C THR A 63 -3.14 -5.55 -12.75
N SER A 64 -3.60 -6.73 -13.17
CA SER A 64 -2.77 -7.93 -13.28
C SER A 64 -2.56 -8.36 -14.74
N PRO A 65 -1.32 -8.33 -15.27
CA PRO A 65 -1.00 -8.91 -16.57
C PRO A 65 -1.45 -10.38 -16.69
N ALA A 66 -1.32 -11.14 -15.60
CA ALA A 66 -1.71 -12.54 -15.54
C ALA A 66 -3.24 -12.73 -15.68
N HIS A 67 -4.06 -11.81 -15.15
CA HIS A 67 -5.50 -11.82 -15.39
C HIS A 67 -5.83 -11.57 -16.86
N VAL A 68 -5.18 -10.60 -17.51
CA VAL A 68 -5.38 -10.35 -18.94
C VAL A 68 -5.03 -11.59 -19.78
N VAL A 69 -3.91 -12.26 -19.48
CA VAL A 69 -3.55 -13.54 -20.13
C VAL A 69 -4.60 -14.61 -19.89
N ALA A 70 -5.08 -14.75 -18.65
CA ALA A 70 -6.09 -15.75 -18.30
C ALA A 70 -7.43 -15.48 -19.00
N ASP A 71 -7.86 -14.23 -19.08
CA ASP A 71 -9.08 -13.79 -19.74
C ASP A 71 -9.03 -14.04 -21.25
N LEU A 72 -7.92 -13.68 -21.91
CA LEU A 72 -7.69 -13.97 -23.32
C LEU A 72 -7.69 -15.48 -23.61
N ARG A 73 -7.00 -16.28 -22.78
CA ARG A 73 -7.01 -17.75 -22.90
C ARG A 73 -8.39 -18.35 -22.68
N ARG A 74 -9.18 -17.80 -21.74
CA ARG A 74 -10.54 -18.24 -21.45
C ARG A 74 -11.47 -18.12 -22.66
N VAL A 75 -11.22 -17.12 -23.52
CA VAL A 75 -11.99 -16.91 -24.76
C VAL A 75 -11.34 -17.51 -26.00
N GLY A 76 -10.30 -18.34 -25.83
CA GLY A 76 -9.67 -19.11 -26.90
C GLY A 76 -8.55 -18.38 -27.66
N ILE A 77 -8.02 -17.28 -27.12
CA ILE A 77 -6.88 -16.56 -27.69
C ILE A 77 -5.57 -17.12 -27.12
N ALA A 78 -4.61 -17.37 -27.99
CA ALA A 78 -3.28 -17.84 -27.61
C ALA A 78 -2.46 -16.67 -27.03
N ALA A 79 -2.66 -16.34 -25.76
CA ALA A 79 -1.90 -15.32 -25.05
C ALA A 79 -0.77 -15.91 -24.20
N GLU A 80 0.34 -15.20 -24.08
CA GLU A 80 1.42 -15.52 -23.12
C GLU A 80 2.10 -14.27 -22.59
N SER A 81 2.72 -14.41 -21.43
CA SER A 81 3.51 -13.36 -20.79
C SER A 81 4.92 -13.30 -21.38
N LEU A 82 5.40 -12.10 -21.70
CA LEU A 82 6.77 -11.82 -22.11
C LEU A 82 7.42 -10.81 -21.16
N ASP A 83 8.66 -11.09 -20.76
CA ASP A 83 9.47 -10.19 -19.94
C ASP A 83 10.22 -9.15 -20.78
N THR A 84 10.74 -8.12 -20.11
CA THR A 84 12.11 -7.64 -20.28
C THR A 84 12.85 -8.02 -21.56
N ALA A 85 13.67 -9.04 -21.36
CA ALA A 85 14.59 -9.57 -22.34
C ALA A 85 13.88 -10.19 -23.55
N ALA A 86 12.70 -10.78 -23.36
CA ALA A 86 11.91 -11.35 -24.44
C ALA A 86 11.39 -10.28 -25.39
N LEU A 87 10.91 -9.14 -24.87
CA LEU A 87 10.48 -8.02 -25.70
C LEU A 87 11.65 -7.32 -26.39
N ALA A 88 12.82 -7.27 -25.76
CA ALA A 88 14.02 -6.68 -26.35
C ALA A 88 14.66 -7.54 -27.46
N ASP A 89 14.36 -8.84 -27.52
CA ASP A 89 14.95 -9.79 -28.47
C ASP A 89 14.06 -9.98 -29.73
N PRO A 90 14.48 -9.50 -30.92
CA PRO A 90 13.72 -9.64 -32.16
C PRO A 90 13.49 -11.10 -32.59
N ALA A 91 14.29 -12.05 -32.13
CA ALA A 91 14.08 -13.48 -32.40
C ALA A 91 12.93 -14.06 -31.56
N ARG A 92 12.64 -13.44 -30.40
CA ARG A 92 11.59 -13.87 -29.47
C ARG A 92 10.30 -13.11 -29.68
N PHE A 93 10.36 -11.79 -29.90
CA PHE A 93 9.21 -10.92 -30.13
C PHE A 93 9.31 -10.19 -31.48
N ASN A 94 8.38 -10.50 -32.39
CA ASN A 94 8.25 -9.88 -33.72
C ASN A 94 6.87 -10.17 -34.34
N ILE A 95 6.57 -9.50 -35.47
CA ILE A 95 5.28 -9.56 -36.16
C ILE A 95 4.93 -10.94 -36.72
N HIS A 96 5.91 -11.80 -36.98
CA HIS A 96 5.65 -13.16 -37.47
C HIS A 96 5.21 -14.11 -36.35
N ARG A 97 5.44 -13.72 -35.08
CA ARG A 97 5.08 -14.51 -33.90
C ARG A 97 3.83 -14.00 -33.21
N TYR A 98 3.67 -12.68 -33.13
CA TYR A 98 2.58 -12.04 -32.39
C TYR A 98 1.81 -11.09 -33.29
N ALA A 99 0.50 -11.02 -33.07
CA ALA A 99 -0.37 -10.04 -33.70
C ALA A 99 -0.49 -8.76 -32.88
N ALA A 100 -0.42 -8.87 -31.55
CA ALA A 100 -0.57 -7.75 -30.62
C ALA A 100 0.35 -7.88 -29.41
N LEU A 101 0.71 -6.73 -28.84
CA LEU A 101 1.38 -6.57 -27.55
C LEU A 101 0.48 -5.79 -26.59
N VAL A 102 0.19 -6.35 -25.43
CA VAL A 102 -0.52 -5.67 -24.33
C VAL A 102 0.48 -5.11 -23.32
N LEU A 103 0.38 -3.82 -23.01
CA LEU A 103 1.19 -3.11 -22.00
C LEU A 103 0.27 -2.63 -20.87
N PRO A 104 0.17 -3.38 -19.75
CA PRO A 104 -0.83 -3.11 -18.69
C PRO A 104 -0.35 -2.16 -17.58
N TYR A 105 0.87 -1.63 -17.63
CA TYR A 105 1.50 -0.88 -16.54
C TYR A 105 1.24 0.63 -16.53
N GLY A 106 0.30 1.10 -17.35
CA GLY A 106 -0.01 2.51 -17.48
C GLY A 106 1.06 3.21 -18.32
N ASN A 107 1.57 4.34 -17.84
CA ASN A 107 2.48 5.17 -18.64
C ASN A 107 3.88 4.57 -18.83
N THR A 108 4.23 3.55 -18.05
CA THR A 108 5.58 2.99 -17.99
C THR A 108 5.87 1.99 -19.11
N TYR A 109 7.11 1.98 -19.59
CA TYR A 109 7.55 1.05 -20.64
C TYR A 109 9.03 0.65 -20.48
N PRO A 110 9.40 -0.58 -20.89
CA PRO A 110 10.79 -1.03 -20.80
C PRO A 110 11.67 -0.30 -21.81
N ALA A 111 12.55 0.59 -21.33
CA ALA A 111 13.42 1.39 -22.18
C ALA A 111 14.29 0.53 -23.11
N SER A 112 14.81 -0.59 -22.59
CA SER A 112 15.66 -1.52 -23.34
C SER A 112 14.93 -2.27 -24.46
N ALA A 113 13.60 -2.37 -24.41
CA ALA A 113 12.80 -3.02 -25.45
C ALA A 113 12.13 -2.02 -26.41
N PHE A 114 12.20 -0.72 -26.14
CA PHE A 114 11.54 0.33 -26.93
C PHE A 114 11.79 0.20 -28.44
N ALA A 115 13.05 0.02 -28.84
CA ALA A 115 13.41 -0.09 -30.26
C ALA A 115 12.76 -1.29 -30.94
N ASN A 116 12.68 -2.45 -30.27
CA ASN A 116 12.06 -3.64 -30.85
C ASN A 116 10.53 -3.57 -30.83
N ILE A 117 9.94 -2.97 -29.78
CA ILE A 117 8.50 -2.69 -29.73
C ILE A 117 8.09 -1.74 -30.87
N ARG A 118 8.88 -0.70 -31.12
CA ARG A 118 8.67 0.20 -32.25
C ARG A 118 8.78 -0.53 -33.60
N ALA A 119 9.81 -1.35 -33.79
CA ALA A 119 9.97 -2.13 -35.02
C ALA A 119 8.81 -3.11 -35.25
N PHE A 120 8.29 -3.72 -34.18
CA PHE A 120 7.07 -4.52 -34.21
C PHE A 120 5.85 -3.70 -34.65
N HIS A 121 5.67 -2.50 -34.09
CA HIS A 121 4.58 -1.60 -34.45
C HIS A 121 4.66 -1.16 -35.92
N GLN A 122 5.84 -0.73 -36.37
CA GLN A 122 6.10 -0.34 -37.77
C GLN A 122 5.85 -1.46 -38.79
N ALA A 123 5.95 -2.72 -38.36
CA ALA A 123 5.61 -3.88 -39.18
C ALA A 123 4.10 -4.19 -39.21
N GLY A 124 3.27 -3.33 -38.62
CA GLY A 124 1.81 -3.47 -38.53
C GLY A 124 1.35 -4.27 -37.30
N GLY A 125 2.18 -4.40 -36.27
CA GLY A 125 1.80 -5.04 -35.00
C GLY A 125 0.94 -4.13 -34.13
N CYS A 126 -0.08 -4.69 -33.47
CA CYS A 126 -1.01 -3.91 -32.65
C CYS A 126 -0.48 -3.63 -31.24
N LEU A 127 -0.66 -2.43 -30.71
CA LEU A 127 -0.38 -2.08 -29.32
C LEU A 127 -1.68 -1.89 -28.53
N ILE A 128 -1.81 -2.60 -27.40
CA ILE A 128 -2.95 -2.50 -26.50
C ILE A 128 -2.44 -1.91 -25.18
N LEU A 129 -2.84 -0.68 -24.88
CA LEU A 129 -2.15 0.21 -23.95
C LEU A 129 -3.08 0.65 -22.81
N SER A 130 -2.56 0.70 -21.58
CA SER A 130 -3.17 1.44 -20.47
C SER A 130 -2.42 2.75 -20.18
N GLY A 131 -3.09 3.75 -19.61
CA GLY A 131 -2.48 5.05 -19.26
C GLY A 131 -2.03 5.85 -20.48
N VAL A 132 -1.32 6.97 -20.28
CA VAL A 132 -0.67 7.73 -21.37
C VAL A 132 0.65 7.05 -21.73
N PRO A 133 0.69 6.31 -22.86
CA PRO A 133 1.74 5.34 -23.12
C PRO A 133 3.08 6.01 -23.42
N PHE A 134 4.16 5.30 -23.12
CA PHE A 134 5.54 5.67 -23.49
C PHE A 134 6.08 6.99 -22.90
N THR A 135 5.51 7.47 -21.80
CA THR A 135 5.97 8.71 -21.13
C THR A 135 6.89 8.46 -19.93
N HIS A 136 6.95 7.23 -19.42
CA HIS A 136 7.81 6.87 -18.29
C HIS A 136 8.75 5.72 -18.67
N ALA A 137 9.98 6.05 -19.05
CA ALA A 137 10.98 5.05 -19.40
C ALA A 137 11.44 4.32 -18.15
N VAL A 138 11.44 2.98 -18.18
CA VAL A 138 11.90 2.17 -17.05
C VAL A 138 13.15 1.38 -17.42
N ILE A 139 14.17 1.55 -16.59
CA ILE A 139 15.45 0.84 -16.69
C ILE A 139 15.63 -0.12 -15.52
N TYR A 140 16.47 -1.14 -15.71
CA TYR A 140 16.91 -2.00 -14.62
C TYR A 140 18.23 -1.51 -14.04
N ASP A 141 18.21 -1.11 -12.78
CA ASP A 141 19.38 -0.81 -11.97
C ASP A 141 19.71 -1.99 -11.05
N ALA A 142 20.98 -2.40 -10.99
CA ALA A 142 21.38 -3.58 -10.24
C ALA A 142 21.19 -3.45 -8.71
N LYS A 143 21.09 -2.23 -8.18
CA LYS A 143 20.90 -1.96 -6.75
C LYS A 143 19.45 -1.63 -6.41
N ARG A 144 18.76 -0.90 -7.28
CA ARG A 144 17.40 -0.36 -7.05
C ARG A 144 16.30 -1.17 -7.73
N GLY A 145 16.66 -2.12 -8.60
CA GLY A 145 15.70 -2.87 -9.40
C GLY A 145 15.18 -2.06 -10.57
N TRP A 146 13.91 -2.24 -10.94
CA TRP A 146 13.28 -1.47 -12.01
C TRP A 146 12.98 -0.06 -11.51
N VAL A 147 13.52 0.94 -12.20
CA VAL A 147 13.46 2.36 -11.85
C VAL A 147 12.82 3.12 -13.00
N ASP A 148 11.78 3.89 -12.68
CA ASP A 148 11.22 4.91 -13.57
C ASP A 148 12.20 6.10 -13.68
N GLU A 149 12.62 6.44 -14.89
CA GLU A 149 13.52 7.56 -15.18
C GLU A 149 12.81 8.92 -15.17
N GLY A 150 11.49 8.92 -14.95
CA GLY A 150 10.67 10.10 -14.86
C GLY A 150 9.91 10.40 -16.15
N HIS A 151 9.12 11.45 -16.08
CA HIS A 151 8.19 11.83 -17.13
C HIS A 151 8.91 12.48 -18.33
N ASP A 152 8.69 11.93 -19.52
CA ASP A 152 9.06 12.51 -20.81
C ASP A 152 7.79 12.70 -21.67
N SER A 153 7.49 13.95 -22.01
CA SER A 153 6.36 14.34 -22.86
C SER A 153 6.82 14.98 -24.17
N ALA A 154 8.06 14.73 -24.60
CA ALA A 154 8.56 15.23 -25.88
C ALA A 154 7.61 14.79 -27.03
N PRO A 155 7.07 15.72 -27.83
CA PRO A 155 6.17 15.38 -28.93
C PRO A 155 6.75 14.35 -29.92
N ALA A 156 8.08 14.29 -30.02
CA ALA A 156 8.80 13.32 -30.84
C ALA A 156 8.58 11.85 -30.42
N LEU A 157 8.20 11.58 -29.16
CA LEU A 157 7.87 10.24 -28.68
C LEU A 157 6.57 9.69 -29.27
N PHE A 158 5.63 10.57 -29.61
CA PHE A 158 4.27 10.17 -30.00
C PHE A 158 4.05 10.13 -31.51
N GLY A 159 4.75 10.97 -32.27
CA GLY A 159 4.57 11.08 -33.73
C GLY A 159 5.25 9.97 -34.54
N PRO A 160 5.30 10.10 -35.88
CA PRO A 160 5.87 9.11 -36.81
C PRO A 160 7.33 8.70 -36.54
N GLN A 161 8.12 9.61 -35.95
CA GLN A 161 9.51 9.33 -35.56
C GLN A 161 9.62 8.60 -34.22
N GLY A 162 8.55 8.61 -33.41
CA GLY A 162 8.42 7.91 -32.14
C GLY A 162 7.56 6.65 -32.28
N MET A 163 6.57 6.48 -31.41
CA MET A 163 5.70 5.29 -31.33
C MET A 163 4.44 5.36 -32.18
N GLY A 164 4.05 6.52 -32.73
CA GLY A 164 2.86 6.65 -33.57
C GLY A 164 1.51 6.69 -32.84
N VAL A 165 1.51 6.75 -31.51
CA VAL A 165 0.29 6.61 -30.68
C VAL A 165 -0.52 7.90 -30.49
N GLY A 166 -0.05 9.02 -31.05
CA GLY A 166 -0.67 10.34 -30.88
C GLY A 166 -0.31 11.01 -29.55
N GLY A 167 -0.38 12.34 -29.52
CA GLY A 167 -0.13 13.17 -28.35
C GLY A 167 -1.37 13.33 -27.45
N PHE A 168 -1.15 13.79 -26.22
CA PHE A 168 -2.18 13.87 -25.19
C PHE A 168 -2.23 15.27 -24.56
N LYS A 169 -3.40 15.64 -24.08
CA LYS A 169 -3.66 16.92 -23.42
C LYS A 169 -4.64 16.76 -22.26
N ASP A 170 -4.75 17.78 -21.43
CA ASP A 170 -5.77 17.81 -20.38
C ASP A 170 -7.15 17.86 -21.02
N GLY A 171 -8.06 17.01 -20.54
CA GLY A 171 -9.41 16.96 -21.05
C GLY A 171 -10.26 18.17 -20.64
N PRO A 172 -11.44 18.35 -21.25
CA PRO A 172 -12.29 19.53 -21.07
C PRO A 172 -12.99 19.63 -19.70
N GLN A 173 -12.69 18.73 -18.75
CA GLN A 173 -13.29 18.67 -17.40
C GLN A 173 -14.81 18.44 -17.43
N ALA A 174 -15.25 17.53 -18.30
CA ALA A 174 -16.64 17.10 -18.43
C ALA A 174 -16.83 15.66 -17.89
N PRO A 175 -18.07 15.21 -17.62
CA PRO A 175 -18.29 13.81 -17.25
C PRO A 175 -17.90 12.86 -18.40
N LEU A 176 -17.20 11.77 -18.06
CA LEU A 176 -16.90 10.70 -19.01
C LEU A 176 -18.18 9.98 -19.43
N ARG A 177 -18.24 9.56 -20.70
CA ARG A 177 -19.34 8.76 -21.23
C ARG A 177 -18.83 7.69 -22.20
N LEU A 178 -19.57 6.59 -22.28
CA LEU A 178 -19.37 5.61 -23.34
C LEU A 178 -19.62 6.25 -24.70
N ALA A 179 -18.72 6.00 -25.65
CA ALA A 179 -18.93 6.41 -27.03
C ALA A 179 -20.16 5.67 -27.60
N PRO A 180 -21.00 6.31 -28.42
CA PRO A 180 -22.24 5.69 -28.93
C PRO A 180 -22.02 4.39 -29.71
N GLN A 181 -20.84 4.20 -30.30
CA GLN A 181 -20.51 2.99 -31.06
C GLN A 181 -20.20 1.79 -30.17
N ASP A 182 -19.85 2.02 -28.89
CA ASP A 182 -19.43 1.02 -27.90
C ASP A 182 -18.61 -0.14 -28.49
N PRO A 183 -17.45 0.15 -29.13
CA PRO A 183 -16.74 -0.86 -29.90
C PRO A 183 -16.21 -2.02 -29.04
N LEU A 184 -16.04 -1.81 -27.73
CA LEU A 184 -15.61 -2.82 -26.77
C LEU A 184 -16.80 -3.53 -26.07
N GLY A 185 -18.04 -3.14 -26.33
CA GLY A 185 -19.22 -3.71 -25.67
C GLY A 185 -19.24 -3.48 -24.16
N LEU A 186 -18.72 -2.36 -23.68
CA LEU A 186 -18.63 -2.02 -22.26
C LEU A 186 -20.00 -1.70 -21.64
N GLY A 187 -21.00 -1.35 -22.46
CA GLY A 187 -22.37 -1.14 -22.00
C GLY A 187 -22.98 -2.39 -21.34
N ALA A 188 -22.56 -3.59 -21.76
CA ALA A 188 -23.00 -4.86 -21.19
C ALA A 188 -22.46 -5.10 -19.76
N LEU A 189 -21.42 -4.38 -19.36
CA LEU A 189 -20.83 -4.49 -18.03
C LEU A 189 -21.61 -3.72 -16.96
N HIS A 190 -22.59 -2.89 -17.38
CA HIS A 190 -23.44 -2.08 -16.50
C HIS A 190 -22.66 -1.22 -15.47
N ARG A 191 -21.47 -0.75 -15.86
CA ARG A 191 -20.61 0.11 -15.03
C ARG A 191 -21.03 1.58 -15.12
N ASN A 192 -20.71 2.35 -14.08
CA ASN A 192 -20.87 3.79 -14.10
C ASN A 192 -19.58 4.47 -14.56
N TRP A 193 -19.54 4.87 -15.83
CA TRP A 193 -18.37 5.50 -16.45
C TRP A 193 -18.25 6.99 -16.13
N GLU A 194 -19.30 7.65 -15.58
CA GLU A 194 -19.40 9.12 -15.43
C GLU A 194 -18.66 9.70 -14.20
N GLN A 195 -18.11 8.88 -13.30
CA GLN A 195 -17.66 9.32 -11.97
C GLN A 195 -16.21 9.82 -11.86
N THR A 196 -15.54 10.10 -12.97
CA THR A 196 -14.10 10.38 -12.96
C THR A 196 -13.82 11.88 -12.97
N SER A 197 -13.03 12.35 -12.01
CA SER A 197 -12.52 13.71 -11.95
C SER A 197 -11.13 13.76 -12.56
N HIS A 198 -11.00 14.42 -13.72
CA HIS A 198 -9.75 14.66 -14.46
C HIS A 198 -9.23 13.46 -15.27
N ALA A 199 -9.38 13.50 -16.59
CA ALA A 199 -8.82 12.53 -17.53
C ALA A 199 -7.97 13.25 -18.60
N GLN A 200 -6.93 12.57 -19.08
CA GLN A 200 -6.21 13.03 -20.26
C GLN A 200 -6.94 12.56 -21.52
N THR A 201 -7.02 13.42 -22.53
CA THR A 201 -7.63 13.13 -23.83
C THR A 201 -6.57 12.96 -24.91
N LEU A 202 -6.86 12.11 -25.90
CA LEU A 202 -6.07 11.99 -27.12
C LEU A 202 -6.25 13.26 -27.96
N ASP A 203 -5.16 13.95 -28.26
CA ASP A 203 -5.16 15.03 -29.23
C ASP A 203 -5.09 14.46 -30.64
N VAL A 204 -6.26 14.18 -31.21
CA VAL A 204 -6.42 13.60 -32.56
C VAL A 204 -5.70 14.43 -33.63
N SER A 205 -5.51 15.74 -33.42
CA SER A 205 -4.81 16.59 -34.39
C SER A 205 -3.31 16.27 -34.54
N THR A 206 -2.76 15.51 -33.61
CA THR A 206 -1.35 15.09 -33.62
C THR A 206 -1.13 13.77 -34.37
N LEU A 207 -2.20 13.05 -34.72
CA LEU A 207 -2.14 11.85 -35.54
C LEU A 207 -2.08 12.20 -37.02
N PRO A 208 -1.44 11.36 -37.86
CA PRO A 208 -1.54 11.46 -39.31
C PRO A 208 -3.01 11.51 -39.77
N PRO A 209 -3.37 12.36 -40.75
CA PRO A 209 -4.75 12.48 -41.22
C PRO A 209 -5.29 11.23 -41.90
N GLU A 210 -4.43 10.28 -42.28
CA GLU A 210 -4.79 8.97 -42.81
C GLU A 210 -5.34 8.04 -41.73
N ASP A 211 -4.95 8.23 -40.48
CA ASP A 211 -5.33 7.35 -39.38
C ASP A 211 -6.77 7.57 -38.96
N HIS A 212 -7.44 6.48 -38.58
CA HIS A 212 -8.85 6.51 -38.18
C HIS A 212 -9.00 6.24 -36.69
N VAL A 213 -9.58 7.20 -35.97
CA VAL A 213 -9.82 7.12 -34.53
C VAL A 213 -11.27 6.75 -34.25
N ILE A 214 -11.46 5.64 -33.53
CA ILE A 214 -12.77 5.19 -33.06
C ILE A 214 -12.81 5.36 -31.54
N PRO A 215 -13.58 6.33 -31.02
CA PRO A 215 -13.68 6.54 -29.57
C PRO A 215 -14.33 5.35 -28.85
N ILE A 216 -13.80 5.03 -27.66
CA ILE A 216 -14.35 4.04 -26.72
C ILE A 216 -15.04 4.77 -25.56
N LEU A 217 -14.30 5.68 -24.91
CA LEU A 217 -14.79 6.60 -23.88
C LEU A 217 -14.46 8.02 -24.33
N VAL A 218 -15.36 8.97 -24.02
CA VAL A 218 -15.16 10.38 -24.36
C VAL A 218 -15.45 11.29 -23.17
N GLU A 219 -14.72 12.39 -23.12
CA GLU A 219 -14.98 13.54 -22.25
C GLU A 219 -15.48 14.70 -23.13
N GLY A 220 -16.75 15.05 -23.02
CA GLY A 220 -17.38 15.90 -24.04
C GLY A 220 -17.40 15.19 -25.40
N GLU A 221 -16.61 15.68 -26.37
CA GLU A 221 -16.40 15.05 -27.68
C GLU A 221 -15.00 14.44 -27.84
N GLU A 222 -14.10 14.66 -26.88
CA GLU A 222 -12.71 14.25 -26.99
C GLU A 222 -12.50 12.80 -26.48
N PRO A 223 -11.74 11.96 -27.19
CA PRO A 223 -11.50 10.58 -26.75
C PRO A 223 -10.60 10.52 -25.51
N VAL A 224 -11.04 9.77 -24.50
CA VAL A 224 -10.26 9.39 -23.31
C VAL A 224 -9.82 7.92 -23.39
N ALA A 225 -10.48 7.14 -24.24
CA ALA A 225 -9.98 5.86 -24.70
C ALA A 225 -10.39 5.72 -26.16
N ALA A 226 -9.54 5.13 -27.00
CA ALA A 226 -9.80 5.03 -28.43
C ALA A 226 -9.13 3.81 -29.05
N ILE A 227 -9.68 3.38 -30.19
CA ILE A 227 -9.01 2.50 -31.15
C ILE A 227 -8.42 3.41 -32.23
N ILE A 228 -7.16 3.20 -32.59
CA ILE A 228 -6.46 3.93 -33.64
C ILE A 228 -6.10 2.93 -34.73
N ILE A 229 -6.67 3.10 -35.91
CA ILE A 229 -6.38 2.27 -37.08
C ILE A 229 -5.38 3.03 -37.95
N HIS A 230 -4.16 2.51 -38.05
CA HIS A 230 -3.07 3.17 -38.75
C HIS A 230 -3.10 2.90 -40.25
N HIS A 231 -3.18 3.97 -41.04
CA HIS A 231 -3.06 3.96 -42.50
C HIS A 231 -1.90 4.84 -42.99
N ASP A 232 -1.21 5.49 -42.06
CA ASP A 232 -0.01 6.26 -42.34
C ASP A 232 1.16 5.39 -42.83
N SER A 233 2.14 6.02 -43.47
CA SER A 233 3.28 5.29 -44.05
C SER A 233 4.22 4.62 -43.04
N ALA A 234 4.25 5.07 -41.78
CA ALA A 234 5.17 4.58 -40.76
C ALA A 234 4.61 3.37 -39.99
N PHE A 235 3.28 3.30 -39.75
CA PHE A 235 2.65 2.24 -38.97
C PHE A 235 1.50 1.53 -39.70
N ASN A 236 1.44 1.66 -41.03
CA ASN A 236 0.37 1.09 -41.86
C ASN A 236 -0.03 -0.34 -41.47
N GLY A 237 -1.32 -0.51 -41.19
CA GLY A 237 -1.94 -1.78 -40.86
C GLY A 237 -1.83 -2.18 -39.39
N ALA A 238 -1.21 -1.37 -38.52
CA ALA A 238 -1.35 -1.50 -37.08
C ALA A 238 -2.74 -1.05 -36.61
N VAL A 239 -3.18 -1.61 -35.48
CA VAL A 239 -4.44 -1.25 -34.82
C VAL A 239 -4.17 -1.15 -33.34
N ASP A 240 -4.11 0.06 -32.84
CA ASP A 240 -3.80 0.33 -31.45
C ASP A 240 -5.09 0.53 -30.65
N VAL A 241 -5.08 0.07 -29.41
CA VAL A 241 -6.18 0.31 -28.47
C VAL A 241 -5.62 0.96 -27.23
N TRP A 242 -5.98 2.22 -27.04
CA TRP A 242 -5.57 3.02 -25.91
C TRP A 242 -6.71 3.10 -24.88
N THR A 243 -6.37 2.78 -23.63
CA THR A 243 -7.32 2.71 -22.52
C THR A 243 -6.81 3.57 -21.36
N HIS A 244 -7.47 4.69 -21.08
CA HIS A 244 -7.17 5.49 -19.90
C HIS A 244 -8.42 5.58 -19.01
N LEU A 245 -8.23 5.21 -17.75
CA LEU A 245 -9.20 5.38 -16.68
C LEU A 245 -8.49 6.00 -15.48
N PRO A 246 -9.01 7.08 -14.91
CA PRO A 246 -8.44 7.65 -13.69
C PRO A 246 -8.42 6.65 -12.55
N GLU A 247 -7.39 6.79 -11.73
CA GLU A 247 -7.21 6.02 -10.50
C GLU A 247 -8.34 6.33 -9.49
N ASN A 248 -8.59 5.41 -8.55
CA ASN A 248 -9.43 5.58 -7.34
C ASN A 248 -10.86 5.01 -7.33
N ARG A 249 -11.21 4.01 -8.15
CA ARG A 249 -12.39 3.15 -7.90
C ARG A 249 -12.01 1.71 -7.54
N ASP A 250 -12.90 1.00 -6.85
CA ASP A 250 -12.67 -0.42 -6.48
C ASP A 250 -12.52 -1.34 -7.69
N ASP A 251 -13.17 -0.95 -8.78
CA ASP A 251 -13.30 -1.65 -10.04
C ASP A 251 -12.29 -1.18 -11.09
N SER A 252 -11.46 -0.17 -10.82
CA SER A 252 -10.57 0.41 -11.84
C SER A 252 -9.63 -0.62 -12.47
N ALA A 253 -9.04 -1.51 -11.66
CA ALA A 253 -8.20 -2.60 -12.17
C ALA A 253 -8.98 -3.57 -13.07
N TRP A 254 -10.17 -3.99 -12.62
CA TRP A 254 -11.02 -4.91 -13.37
C TRP A 254 -11.53 -4.28 -14.68
N ASP A 255 -11.96 -3.02 -14.65
CA ASP A 255 -12.37 -2.28 -15.85
C ASP A 255 -11.19 -2.15 -16.83
N THR A 256 -9.98 -1.86 -16.34
CA THR A 256 -8.76 -1.81 -17.16
C THR A 256 -8.47 -3.17 -17.79
N GLU A 257 -8.49 -4.25 -17.01
CA GLU A 257 -8.29 -5.62 -17.51
C GLU A 257 -9.33 -6.00 -18.58
N GLN A 258 -10.61 -5.63 -18.37
CA GLN A 258 -11.67 -5.82 -19.36
C GLN A 258 -11.41 -5.03 -20.63
N MET A 259 -11.02 -3.75 -20.53
CA MET A 259 -10.72 -2.91 -21.69
C MET A 259 -9.50 -3.45 -22.47
N LEU A 260 -8.45 -3.91 -21.79
CA LEU A 260 -7.28 -4.52 -22.43
C LEU A 260 -7.65 -5.83 -23.15
N ALA A 261 -8.41 -6.72 -22.50
CA ALA A 261 -8.83 -7.98 -23.10
C ALA A 261 -9.79 -7.77 -24.30
N ARG A 262 -10.77 -6.88 -24.15
CA ARG A 262 -11.75 -6.55 -25.22
C ARG A 262 -11.11 -5.78 -26.37
N GLY A 263 -10.23 -4.84 -26.06
CA GLY A 263 -9.42 -4.10 -27.02
C GLY A 263 -8.57 -5.02 -27.87
N THR A 264 -7.91 -6.00 -27.23
CA THR A 264 -7.16 -7.05 -27.96
C THR A 264 -8.06 -7.79 -28.96
N LEU A 265 -9.27 -8.18 -28.55
CA LEU A 265 -10.20 -8.89 -29.44
C LEU A 265 -10.64 -8.03 -30.63
N VAL A 266 -10.89 -6.73 -30.41
CA VAL A 266 -11.24 -5.79 -31.49
C VAL A 266 -10.08 -5.59 -32.44
N ALA A 267 -8.86 -5.36 -31.94
CA ALA A 267 -7.68 -5.26 -32.78
C ALA A 267 -7.49 -6.51 -33.65
N LEU A 268 -7.70 -7.71 -33.10
CA LEU A 268 -7.64 -8.95 -33.88
C LEU A 268 -8.75 -9.06 -34.95
N VAL A 269 -9.94 -8.49 -34.72
CA VAL A 269 -11.01 -8.43 -35.74
C VAL A 269 -10.66 -7.46 -36.86
N GLU A 270 -10.16 -6.27 -36.52
CA GLU A 270 -9.72 -5.27 -37.50
C GLU A 270 -8.55 -5.80 -38.34
N LYS A 271 -7.66 -6.60 -37.75
CA LYS A 271 -6.59 -7.32 -38.46
C LYS A 271 -7.08 -8.52 -39.28
N HIS A 272 -8.39 -8.80 -39.29
CA HIS A 272 -9.00 -9.97 -39.93
C HIS A 272 -8.50 -11.33 -39.42
N LEU A 273 -7.96 -11.35 -38.20
CA LEU A 273 -7.47 -12.54 -37.51
C LEU A 273 -8.56 -13.21 -36.65
N LEU A 274 -9.63 -12.46 -36.35
CA LEU A 274 -10.87 -12.97 -35.78
C LEU A 274 -12.07 -12.47 -36.60
N THR A 275 -13.16 -13.24 -36.59
CA THR A 275 -14.44 -12.78 -37.13
C THR A 275 -15.22 -11.99 -36.08
N PRO A 276 -16.09 -11.04 -36.48
CA PRO A 276 -16.98 -10.34 -35.55
C PRO A 276 -17.88 -11.28 -34.73
N GLN A 277 -18.21 -12.47 -35.26
CA GLN A 277 -18.98 -13.47 -34.53
C GLN A 277 -18.16 -14.13 -33.41
N GLN A 278 -16.88 -14.41 -33.63
CA GLN A 278 -15.98 -14.94 -32.59
C GLN A 278 -15.79 -13.90 -31.48
N MET A 279 -15.60 -12.63 -31.83
CA MET A 279 -15.50 -11.54 -30.85
C MET A 279 -16.76 -11.42 -29.99
N ARG A 280 -17.96 -11.42 -30.58
CA ARG A 280 -19.22 -11.39 -29.80
C ARG A 280 -19.35 -12.58 -28.85
N LYS A 281 -18.92 -13.77 -29.25
CA LYS A 281 -18.89 -14.95 -28.36
C LYS A 281 -17.88 -14.78 -27.22
N ALA A 282 -16.71 -14.22 -27.51
CA ALA A 282 -15.70 -13.91 -26.50
C ALA A 282 -16.21 -12.88 -25.48
N PHE A 283 -16.83 -11.79 -25.94
CA PHE A 283 -17.46 -10.79 -25.07
C PHE A 283 -18.51 -11.44 -24.16
N ALA A 284 -19.39 -12.29 -24.69
CA ALA A 284 -20.40 -12.99 -23.88
C ALA A 284 -19.81 -13.94 -22.81
N VAL A 285 -18.55 -14.39 -22.98
CA VAL A 285 -17.82 -15.15 -21.94
C VAL A 285 -17.24 -14.19 -20.90
N LEU A 286 -16.66 -13.07 -21.32
CA LEU A 286 -16.11 -12.04 -20.43
C LEU A 286 -17.21 -11.34 -19.61
N ASP A 287 -18.40 -11.12 -20.18
CA ASP A 287 -19.58 -10.55 -19.50
C ASP A 287 -20.00 -11.35 -18.26
N ARG A 288 -19.59 -12.62 -18.17
CA ARG A 288 -19.91 -13.51 -17.04
C ARG A 288 -18.88 -13.46 -15.92
N LEU A 289 -17.77 -12.74 -16.11
CA LEU A 289 -16.78 -12.54 -15.07
C LEU A 289 -17.35 -11.56 -14.05
N PRO A 290 -17.43 -11.94 -12.75
CA PRO A 290 -17.99 -11.06 -11.75
C PRO A 290 -17.04 -9.86 -11.54
N PRO A 291 -17.56 -8.61 -11.54
CA PRO A 291 -16.76 -7.47 -11.13
C PRO A 291 -16.48 -7.51 -9.62
N PRO A 292 -15.44 -6.81 -9.13
CA PRO A 292 -15.23 -6.68 -7.70
C PRO A 292 -16.39 -5.92 -7.02
N PRO A 293 -16.63 -6.15 -5.73
CA PRO A 293 -17.58 -5.36 -4.95
C PRO A 293 -17.20 -3.88 -4.95
N ILE A 294 -18.18 -2.99 -5.07
CA ILE A 294 -17.99 -1.55 -4.89
C ILE A 294 -18.38 -1.19 -3.46
N TYR A 295 -17.44 -0.64 -2.71
CA TYR A 295 -17.65 -0.21 -1.33
C TYR A 295 -18.05 1.26 -1.29
N ARG A 296 -19.37 1.49 -1.34
CA ARG A 296 -20.03 2.79 -1.19
C ARG A 296 -21.22 2.66 -0.23
N ASP A 297 -21.46 3.71 0.55
CA ASP A 297 -22.54 3.77 1.54
C ASP A 297 -22.52 2.57 2.52
N VAL A 298 -21.33 2.06 2.82
CA VAL A 298 -21.11 0.92 3.72
C VAL A 298 -21.60 1.28 5.11
N VAL A 299 -22.34 0.34 5.72
CA VAL A 299 -22.70 0.38 7.13
C VAL A 299 -21.84 -0.64 7.86
N LEU A 300 -20.91 -0.14 8.67
CA LEU A 300 -20.01 -0.98 9.45
C LEU A 300 -20.75 -1.66 10.61
N PRO A 301 -20.31 -2.86 11.03
CA PRO A 301 -20.83 -3.48 12.24
C PRO A 301 -20.48 -2.66 13.48
N ASN A 302 -21.35 -2.70 14.50
CA ASN A 302 -21.13 -2.01 15.78
C ASN A 302 -21.34 -2.95 16.98
N PRO A 303 -20.52 -4.01 17.12
CA PRO A 303 -20.58 -4.88 18.29
C PRO A 303 -20.12 -4.11 19.53
N PRO A 304 -20.52 -4.49 20.74
CA PRO A 304 -19.98 -3.88 21.96
C PRO A 304 -18.45 -4.04 22.02
N ARG A 305 -17.73 -2.94 22.26
CA ARG A 305 -16.28 -3.01 22.48
C ARG A 305 -15.99 -3.78 23.78
N PRO A 306 -15.10 -4.79 23.77
CA PRO A 306 -14.88 -5.65 24.94
C PRO A 306 -14.00 -5.02 26.02
N TYR A 307 -13.52 -3.79 25.83
CA TYR A 307 -12.66 -3.04 26.75
C TYR A 307 -12.96 -1.54 26.66
N PRO A 308 -12.69 -0.74 27.72
CA PRO A 308 -13.10 0.67 27.79
C PRO A 308 -12.18 1.64 27.02
N THR A 309 -10.96 1.22 26.70
CA THR A 309 -9.95 2.01 25.98
C THR A 309 -10.05 1.81 24.47
N LEU A 310 -9.31 2.60 23.68
CA LEU A 310 -9.33 2.48 22.22
C LEU A 310 -8.58 1.22 21.80
N GLN A 311 -7.47 0.93 22.48
CA GLN A 311 -6.74 -0.31 22.33
C GLN A 311 -6.84 -1.17 23.60
N PRO A 312 -6.82 -2.51 23.49
CA PRO A 312 -6.97 -3.38 24.66
C PRO A 312 -5.81 -3.22 25.65
N LYS A 313 -6.13 -3.19 26.95
CA LYS A 313 -5.12 -3.24 28.01
C LYS A 313 -5.15 -4.60 28.66
N MET A 314 -4.02 -5.33 28.65
CA MET A 314 -3.92 -6.59 29.40
C MET A 314 -4.09 -6.32 30.90
N PRO A 315 -4.35 -7.35 31.75
CA PRO A 315 -4.31 -7.19 33.21
C PRO A 315 -2.95 -6.67 33.69
N PRO A 316 -2.86 -6.09 34.91
CA PRO A 316 -1.56 -5.69 35.47
C PRO A 316 -0.54 -6.83 35.44
N PRO A 317 0.73 -6.56 35.09
CA PRO A 317 1.76 -7.57 35.03
C PRO A 317 1.97 -8.23 36.39
N ALA A 318 2.46 -9.47 36.38
CA ALA A 318 2.92 -10.12 37.60
C ALA A 318 4.11 -9.35 38.17
N GLU A 319 4.20 -9.32 39.51
CA GLU A 319 5.33 -8.72 40.22
C GLU A 319 6.65 -9.30 39.74
N HIS A 320 6.73 -10.63 39.56
CA HIS A 320 7.91 -11.29 39.03
C HIS A 320 7.61 -11.88 37.66
N LEU A 321 8.24 -11.31 36.62
CA LEU A 321 8.15 -11.80 35.24
C LEU A 321 9.19 -12.89 34.99
N TYR A 322 8.82 -13.92 34.23
CA TYR A 322 9.77 -14.85 33.64
C TYR A 322 10.40 -14.19 32.42
N VAL A 323 11.72 -13.99 32.48
CA VAL A 323 12.47 -13.25 31.48
C VAL A 323 13.42 -14.18 30.75
N ALA A 324 13.34 -14.21 29.41
CA ALA A 324 14.20 -15.05 28.58
C ALA A 324 14.83 -14.26 27.45
N GLU A 325 16.11 -14.55 27.17
CA GLU A 325 16.88 -14.03 26.05
C GLU A 325 16.59 -14.81 24.78
N ILE A 326 16.03 -14.15 23.77
CA ILE A 326 15.61 -14.81 22.53
C ILE A 326 16.30 -14.26 21.28
N GLY A 327 17.08 -13.18 21.38
CA GLY A 327 17.67 -12.48 20.23
C GLY A 327 18.44 -13.39 19.26
N ASN A 328 19.19 -14.36 19.81
CA ASN A 328 20.00 -15.32 19.05
C ASN A 328 19.25 -16.59 18.63
N LEU A 329 17.97 -16.73 18.96
CA LEU A 329 17.19 -17.91 18.57
C LEU A 329 16.79 -17.85 17.09
N PRO A 330 16.62 -19.03 16.44
CA PRO A 330 16.06 -19.09 15.10
C PRO A 330 14.64 -18.52 15.03
N PHE A 331 14.27 -17.97 13.87
CA PHE A 331 12.94 -17.40 13.56
C PHE A 331 11.78 -18.24 14.11
N ALA A 332 11.74 -19.54 13.79
CA ALA A 332 10.65 -20.43 14.20
C ALA A 332 10.52 -20.58 15.73
N GLN A 333 11.63 -20.48 16.48
CA GLN A 333 11.60 -20.53 17.94
C GLN A 333 11.11 -19.20 18.53
N LYS A 334 11.52 -18.07 17.96
CA LYS A 334 11.02 -16.74 18.35
C LYS A 334 9.51 -16.63 18.14
N VAL A 335 9.02 -16.99 16.95
CA VAL A 335 7.57 -17.01 16.64
C VAL A 335 6.79 -17.89 17.62
N LEU A 336 7.31 -19.10 17.94
CA LEU A 336 6.69 -19.96 18.96
C LEU A 336 6.65 -19.24 20.32
N LEU A 337 7.74 -18.61 20.76
CA LEU A 337 7.82 -17.97 22.07
C LEU A 337 6.94 -16.71 22.16
N TYR A 338 6.85 -15.90 21.12
CA TYR A 338 5.93 -14.76 21.07
C TYR A 338 4.46 -15.22 21.06
N SER A 339 4.15 -16.32 20.36
CA SER A 339 2.80 -16.89 20.43
C SER A 339 2.45 -17.42 21.81
N LEU A 340 3.39 -18.08 22.50
CA LEU A 340 3.24 -18.49 23.88
C LEU A 340 3.07 -17.29 24.82
N GLN A 341 3.88 -16.24 24.64
CA GLN A 341 3.81 -15.01 25.42
C GLN A 341 2.42 -14.40 25.34
N GLY A 342 1.86 -14.23 24.15
CA GLY A 342 0.53 -13.68 23.96
C GLY A 342 -0.56 -14.49 24.68
N ILE A 343 -0.52 -15.83 24.57
CA ILE A 343 -1.49 -16.72 25.23
C ILE A 343 -1.40 -16.59 26.76
N VAL A 344 -0.20 -16.65 27.32
CA VAL A 344 0.03 -16.61 28.76
C VAL A 344 -0.30 -15.23 29.34
N ASN A 345 0.09 -14.16 28.63
CA ASN A 345 -0.06 -12.79 29.11
C ASN A 345 -1.50 -12.28 29.05
N ARG A 346 -2.37 -12.87 28.20
CA ARG A 346 -3.80 -12.58 28.13
C ARG A 346 -4.49 -12.58 29.50
N LYS A 347 -4.21 -13.58 30.35
CA LYS A 347 -4.84 -13.73 31.67
C LYS A 347 -4.14 -12.91 32.75
N LYS A 348 -2.81 -12.87 32.69
CA LYS A 348 -1.93 -12.13 33.57
C LYS A 348 -0.54 -12.11 32.92
N PRO A 349 0.01 -10.94 32.57
CA PRO A 349 1.34 -10.87 31.98
C PRO A 349 2.39 -11.47 32.92
N ARG A 350 3.10 -12.48 32.42
CA ARG A 350 4.07 -13.30 33.17
C ARG A 350 5.32 -13.62 32.37
N ILE A 351 5.27 -13.54 31.05
CA ILE A 351 6.42 -13.75 30.17
C ILE A 351 6.85 -12.40 29.58
N TYR A 352 8.13 -12.13 29.65
CA TYR A 352 8.78 -11.00 28.98
C TYR A 352 9.99 -11.52 28.20
N LEU A 353 10.09 -11.16 26.93
CA LEU A 353 11.12 -11.71 26.04
C LEU A 353 12.07 -10.59 25.61
N ILE A 354 13.36 -10.84 25.77
CA ILE A 354 14.42 -9.90 25.37
C ILE A 354 14.97 -10.36 24.03
N ALA A 355 14.60 -9.67 22.97
CA ALA A 355 15.14 -9.90 21.63
C ALA A 355 16.31 -8.96 21.33
N GLN A 356 16.31 -7.77 21.93
CA GLN A 356 17.31 -6.73 21.75
C GLN A 356 17.57 -5.95 23.04
N ASP A 357 18.65 -5.17 23.08
CA ASP A 357 19.08 -4.46 24.29
C ASP A 357 18.06 -3.44 24.80
N SER A 358 17.23 -2.87 23.92
CA SER A 358 16.19 -1.96 24.37
C SER A 358 15.07 -2.66 25.15
N ASP A 359 14.79 -3.94 24.89
CA ASP A 359 13.88 -4.70 25.74
C ASP A 359 14.43 -4.80 27.17
N ARG A 360 15.76 -4.89 27.35
CA ARG A 360 16.38 -4.87 28.70
C ARG A 360 16.17 -3.53 29.37
N PHE A 361 16.43 -2.44 28.63
CA PHE A 361 16.29 -1.09 29.14
C PHE A 361 14.86 -0.85 29.63
N TRP A 362 13.86 -1.15 28.81
CA TRP A 362 12.47 -0.93 29.20
C TRP A 362 12.00 -1.84 30.33
N LEU A 363 12.51 -3.07 30.43
CA LEU A 363 12.26 -3.91 31.60
C LEU A 363 12.82 -3.25 32.88
N GLN A 364 14.02 -2.70 32.82
CA GLN A 364 14.61 -1.98 33.96
C GLN A 364 13.81 -0.72 34.32
N GLU A 365 13.31 0.01 33.33
CA GLU A 365 12.44 1.16 33.57
C GLU A 365 11.10 0.75 34.22
N MET A 366 10.49 -0.37 33.80
CA MET A 366 9.31 -0.91 34.51
C MET A 366 9.61 -1.19 35.99
N GLN A 367 10.82 -1.68 36.31
CA GLN A 367 11.23 -1.93 37.70
C GLN A 367 11.42 -0.63 38.48
N LYS A 368 12.11 0.37 37.90
CA LYS A 368 12.32 1.69 38.52
C LYS A 368 10.99 2.41 38.77
N GLN A 369 10.02 2.22 37.89
CA GLN A 369 8.68 2.80 38.00
C GLN A 369 7.74 1.98 38.91
N ASN A 370 8.22 0.92 39.56
CA ASN A 370 7.46 0.01 40.43
C ASN A 370 6.28 -0.69 39.73
N GLU A 371 6.38 -0.87 38.42
CA GLU A 371 5.40 -1.60 37.61
C GLU A 371 5.63 -3.12 37.68
N THR A 372 6.88 -3.51 37.93
CA THR A 372 7.33 -4.89 38.14
C THR A 372 8.42 -4.93 39.22
N GLY A 373 8.65 -6.10 39.80
CA GLY A 373 9.73 -6.39 40.75
C GLY A 373 10.91 -7.11 40.10
N THR A 374 11.66 -7.90 40.86
CA THR A 374 12.82 -8.64 40.36
C THR A 374 12.40 -9.73 39.36
N PRO A 375 12.99 -9.82 38.16
CA PRO A 375 12.65 -10.85 37.19
C PRO A 375 13.18 -12.23 37.58
N ILE A 376 12.48 -13.26 37.13
CA ILE A 376 12.92 -14.66 37.17
C ILE A 376 13.61 -14.96 35.83
N MET A 377 14.93 -14.97 35.83
CA MET A 377 15.71 -15.26 34.61
C MET A 377 15.55 -16.73 34.21
N VAL A 378 15.26 -16.95 32.94
CA VAL A 378 15.08 -18.28 32.33
C VAL A 378 16.21 -18.52 31.34
N ASN A 379 17.13 -19.42 31.71
CA ASN A 379 18.35 -19.70 30.93
C ASN A 379 18.07 -20.47 29.63
N ASP A 380 17.08 -21.36 29.62
CA ASP A 380 16.61 -22.06 28.43
C ASP A 380 15.24 -21.49 28.03
N PRO A 381 15.16 -20.61 27.02
CA PRO A 381 13.90 -19.97 26.62
C PRO A 381 12.80 -20.97 26.27
N LEU A 382 13.13 -22.10 25.63
CA LEU A 382 12.14 -23.11 25.24
C LEU A 382 11.54 -23.84 26.45
N SER A 383 12.20 -23.81 27.61
CA SER A 383 11.64 -24.36 28.86
C SER A 383 10.35 -23.66 29.31
N LEU A 384 10.10 -22.42 28.82
CA LEU A 384 8.83 -21.71 29.05
C LEU A 384 7.63 -22.51 28.53
N VAL A 385 7.79 -23.26 27.43
CA VAL A 385 6.72 -24.11 26.86
C VAL A 385 6.29 -25.17 27.85
N SER A 386 7.25 -25.83 28.49
CA SER A 386 6.99 -26.85 29.52
C SER A 386 6.39 -26.22 30.78
N ARG A 387 6.88 -25.04 31.18
CA ARG A 387 6.37 -24.30 32.36
C ARG A 387 4.91 -23.89 32.21
N PHE A 388 4.51 -23.46 31.01
CA PHE A 388 3.16 -22.99 30.71
C PHE A 388 2.34 -23.99 29.89
N ARG A 389 2.70 -25.28 29.95
CA ARG A 389 2.09 -26.34 29.14
C ARG A 389 0.58 -26.45 29.29
N SER A 390 0.06 -26.17 30.49
CA SER A 390 -1.38 -26.21 30.78
C SER A 390 -2.19 -25.06 30.16
N GLU A 391 -1.53 -24.03 29.61
CA GLU A 391 -2.18 -22.88 28.99
C GLU A 391 -2.25 -22.96 27.47
N ILE A 392 -1.59 -23.97 26.87
CA ILE A 392 -1.56 -24.20 25.43
C ILE A 392 -2.18 -25.56 25.08
N ASN A 393 -2.92 -25.61 23.96
CA ASN A 393 -3.66 -26.79 23.52
C ASN A 393 -2.91 -27.65 22.47
N GLY A 394 -1.78 -27.14 21.97
CA GLY A 394 -0.95 -27.77 20.95
C GLY A 394 -0.36 -26.77 19.98
N VAL A 395 -0.12 -27.21 18.74
CA VAL A 395 0.52 -26.42 17.67
C VAL A 395 -0.42 -26.23 16.48
N VAL A 396 -0.33 -25.04 15.87
CA VAL A 396 -0.76 -24.78 14.50
C VAL A 396 0.47 -24.68 13.59
N VAL A 397 0.46 -25.42 12.48
CA VAL A 397 1.57 -25.46 11.51
C VAL A 397 1.17 -24.65 10.27
N PRO A 398 1.89 -23.57 9.92
CA PRO A 398 1.65 -22.82 8.69
C PRO A 398 2.11 -23.59 7.43
N ASP A 399 1.53 -23.25 6.28
CA ASP A 399 1.94 -23.77 4.98
C ASP A 399 3.04 -22.91 4.34
N PRO A 400 4.24 -23.43 4.08
CA PRO A 400 5.27 -22.67 3.36
C PRO A 400 4.95 -22.40 1.88
N LYS A 401 3.89 -22.99 1.32
CA LYS A 401 3.44 -22.74 -0.07
C LYS A 401 2.41 -21.62 -0.21
N VAL A 402 2.03 -20.99 0.90
CA VAL A 402 1.07 -19.88 0.95
C VAL A 402 1.68 -18.84 1.87
N TYR A 403 2.11 -17.71 1.31
CA TYR A 403 2.94 -16.72 1.98
C TYR A 403 2.29 -16.17 3.23
N VAL A 404 0.99 -15.87 3.18
CA VAL A 404 0.22 -15.33 4.33
C VAL A 404 -0.24 -16.41 5.32
N SER A 405 0.06 -17.69 5.09
CA SER A 405 -0.34 -18.76 6.00
C SER A 405 0.17 -18.60 7.44
N PRO A 406 1.35 -18.02 7.72
CA PRO A 406 1.79 -17.69 9.08
C PRO A 406 0.84 -16.72 9.80
N ASP A 407 0.30 -15.70 9.12
CA ASP A 407 -0.70 -14.79 9.71
C ASP A 407 -1.99 -15.54 10.05
N ILE A 408 -2.45 -16.41 9.15
CA ILE A 408 -3.61 -17.28 9.42
C ILE A 408 -3.36 -18.19 10.62
N ALA A 409 -2.13 -18.72 10.77
CA ALA A 409 -1.74 -19.49 11.93
C ALA A 409 -1.79 -18.66 13.22
N VAL A 410 -1.38 -17.38 13.21
CA VAL A 410 -1.50 -16.46 14.36
C VAL A 410 -2.96 -16.25 14.76
N ASN A 411 -3.86 -16.05 13.80
CA ASN A 411 -5.29 -15.92 14.07
C ASN A 411 -5.85 -17.18 14.77
N ILE A 412 -5.52 -18.37 14.25
CA ILE A 412 -5.93 -19.66 14.83
C ILE A 412 -5.33 -19.85 16.23
N ALA A 413 -4.03 -19.53 16.39
CA ALA A 413 -3.33 -19.56 17.67
C ALA A 413 -4.05 -18.73 18.74
N ALA A 414 -4.50 -17.53 18.37
CA ALA A 414 -5.22 -16.64 19.27
C ALA A 414 -6.59 -17.21 19.71
N ILE A 415 -7.32 -17.88 18.81
CA ILE A 415 -8.64 -18.46 19.09
C ILE A 415 -8.50 -19.70 19.98
N ASP A 416 -7.65 -20.64 19.58
CA ASP A 416 -7.61 -22.01 20.11
C ASP A 416 -6.52 -22.22 21.18
N ASN A 417 -5.77 -21.17 21.55
CA ASN A 417 -4.59 -21.24 22.42
C ASN A 417 -3.55 -22.25 21.90
N LEU A 418 -3.24 -22.18 20.60
CA LEU A 418 -2.18 -22.98 19.98
C LEU A 418 -0.93 -22.12 19.82
N VAL A 419 0.26 -22.70 19.95
CA VAL A 419 1.49 -21.99 19.56
C VAL A 419 1.78 -22.22 18.07
N VAL A 420 2.36 -21.23 17.42
CA VAL A 420 2.76 -21.34 16.01
C VAL A 420 4.13 -22.00 15.94
N ALA A 421 4.26 -23.12 15.22
CA ALA A 421 5.54 -23.83 15.08
C ALA A 421 5.62 -24.71 13.84
N THR A 422 6.86 -25.05 13.47
CA THR A 422 7.13 -26.07 12.45
C THR A 422 6.85 -27.48 12.99
N PRO A 423 6.60 -28.48 12.12
CA PRO A 423 6.42 -29.87 12.56
C PRO A 423 7.62 -30.42 13.35
N GLN A 424 8.83 -30.01 12.98
CA GLN A 424 10.08 -30.40 13.65
C GLN A 424 10.13 -29.84 15.07
N LEU A 425 9.80 -28.57 15.26
CA LEU A 425 9.79 -27.93 16.56
C LEU A 425 8.67 -28.49 17.46
N ALA A 426 7.49 -28.75 16.88
CA ALA A 426 6.39 -29.42 17.58
C ALA A 426 6.82 -30.80 18.10
N LYS A 427 7.50 -31.60 17.28
CA LYS A 427 8.06 -32.91 17.67
C LYS A 427 9.11 -32.78 18.77
N GLN A 428 10.03 -31.82 18.64
CA GLN A 428 11.09 -31.56 19.62
C GLN A 428 10.51 -31.23 21.01
N LEU A 429 9.43 -30.45 21.05
CA LEU A 429 8.77 -30.00 22.28
C LEU A 429 7.64 -30.94 22.75
N HIS A 430 7.49 -32.09 22.09
CA HIS A 430 6.43 -33.07 22.36
C HIS A 430 5.03 -32.44 22.37
N LEU A 431 4.75 -31.48 21.48
CA LEU A 431 3.46 -30.82 21.35
C LEU A 431 2.61 -31.50 20.25
N PRO A 432 1.32 -31.78 20.49
CA PRO A 432 0.45 -32.31 19.46
C PRO A 432 0.16 -31.23 18.41
N ILE A 433 0.29 -31.57 17.13
CA ILE A 433 -0.21 -30.74 16.03
C ILE A 433 -1.73 -30.84 16.03
N ARG A 434 -2.42 -29.72 16.29
CA ARG A 434 -3.88 -29.62 16.33
C ARG A 434 -4.45 -29.09 15.03
N GLN A 435 -3.72 -28.20 14.37
CA GLN A 435 -4.07 -27.60 13.09
C GLN A 435 -2.86 -27.67 12.17
N ASP A 436 -3.04 -28.21 10.97
CA ASP A 436 -2.00 -28.27 9.94
C ASP A 436 -2.54 -27.58 8.70
N LEU A 437 -1.94 -26.44 8.33
CA LEU A 437 -2.42 -25.61 7.22
C LEU A 437 -1.88 -26.06 5.87
N ARG A 438 -0.93 -27.00 5.85
CA ARG A 438 -0.28 -27.45 4.61
C ARG A 438 -1.30 -28.07 3.65
N GLY A 439 -1.37 -27.53 2.44
CA GLY A 439 -2.28 -27.94 1.39
C GLY A 439 -3.74 -27.55 1.62
N ARG A 440 -4.06 -26.71 2.62
CA ARG A 440 -5.45 -26.27 2.88
C ARG A 440 -5.92 -25.14 1.97
N PHE A 441 -5.00 -24.31 1.49
CA PHE A 441 -5.33 -23.14 0.69
C PHE A 441 -4.67 -23.21 -0.67
N LYS A 442 -5.35 -22.69 -1.69
CA LYS A 442 -4.82 -22.61 -3.05
C LYS A 442 -3.73 -21.54 -3.17
N ASN A 443 -3.94 -20.39 -2.52
CA ASN A 443 -3.13 -19.18 -2.60
C ASN A 443 -3.46 -18.26 -1.40
N ASP A 444 -2.84 -17.08 -1.34
CA ASP A 444 -2.98 -16.13 -0.23
C ASP A 444 -4.40 -15.58 -0.12
N ALA A 445 -5.04 -15.27 -1.26
CA ALA A 445 -6.43 -14.82 -1.29
C ALA A 445 -7.40 -15.86 -0.71
N ASP A 446 -7.21 -17.16 -0.97
CA ASP A 446 -8.02 -18.24 -0.38
C ASP A 446 -7.81 -18.36 1.14
N ALA A 447 -6.58 -18.13 1.60
CA ALA A 447 -6.24 -18.10 3.02
C ALA A 447 -6.88 -16.90 3.75
N LEU A 448 -6.85 -15.70 3.15
CA LEU A 448 -7.54 -14.50 3.65
C LEU A 448 -9.07 -14.63 3.56
N HIS A 449 -9.59 -15.33 2.56
CA HIS A 449 -11.00 -15.67 2.50
C HIS A 449 -11.42 -16.56 3.69
N TYR A 450 -10.59 -17.54 4.05
CA TYR A 450 -10.82 -18.35 5.25
C TYR A 450 -10.80 -17.51 6.53
N LEU A 451 -9.87 -16.55 6.66
CA LEU A 451 -9.89 -15.57 7.76
C LEU A 451 -11.24 -14.85 7.83
N ASN A 452 -11.68 -14.27 6.72
CA ASN A 452 -12.92 -13.50 6.63
C ASN A 452 -14.18 -14.32 6.97
N ARG A 453 -14.25 -15.57 6.54
CA ARG A 453 -15.47 -16.39 6.65
C ARG A 453 -15.54 -17.25 7.90
N GLN A 454 -14.40 -17.72 8.40
CA GLN A 454 -14.34 -18.74 9.46
C GLN A 454 -13.72 -18.22 10.76
N LEU A 455 -12.73 -17.33 10.69
CA LEU A 455 -12.00 -16.89 11.88
C LEU A 455 -12.52 -15.57 12.44
N LEU A 456 -12.87 -14.60 11.58
CA LEU A 456 -13.32 -13.26 11.97
C LEU A 456 -14.43 -13.25 13.05
N PRO A 457 -15.46 -14.12 13.02
CA PRO A 457 -16.51 -14.14 14.06
C PRO A 457 -16.00 -14.48 15.47
N HIS A 458 -14.81 -15.05 15.60
CA HIS A 458 -14.21 -15.48 16.86
C HIS A 458 -13.06 -14.58 17.34
N LEU A 459 -12.71 -13.57 16.54
CA LEU A 459 -11.65 -12.61 16.81
C LEU A 459 -12.24 -11.29 17.33
N ASN A 460 -11.40 -10.51 18.01
CA ASN A 460 -11.70 -9.14 18.42
C ASN A 460 -11.67 -8.23 17.18
N PRO A 461 -12.82 -7.73 16.70
CA PRO A 461 -12.88 -7.03 15.42
C PRO A 461 -12.40 -5.57 15.52
N TYR A 462 -12.07 -5.09 16.72
CA TYR A 462 -11.55 -3.75 16.97
C TYR A 462 -10.03 -3.65 16.88
N LEU A 463 -9.33 -4.77 16.71
CA LEU A 463 -7.87 -4.82 16.69
C LEU A 463 -7.40 -5.74 15.56
N ALA A 464 -6.60 -5.20 14.66
CA ALA A 464 -5.90 -5.96 13.63
C ALA A 464 -4.41 -5.62 13.62
N LEU A 465 -3.63 -6.43 12.91
CA LEU A 465 -2.20 -6.30 12.68
C LEU A 465 -1.94 -6.57 11.19
N CYS A 466 -1.43 -5.57 10.48
CA CYS A 466 -0.85 -5.73 9.16
C CYS A 466 0.64 -5.99 9.32
N LEU A 467 1.11 -7.20 9.04
CA LEU A 467 2.51 -7.58 9.26
C LEU A 467 2.98 -8.54 8.17
N ASP A 468 4.16 -8.27 7.61
CA ASP A 468 4.76 -9.19 6.66
C ASP A 468 5.16 -10.50 7.39
N PRO A 469 4.72 -11.68 6.89
CA PRO A 469 5.14 -12.99 7.40
C PRO A 469 6.64 -13.17 7.63
N SER A 470 7.49 -12.47 6.89
CA SER A 470 8.95 -12.55 7.01
C SER A 470 9.51 -11.91 8.29
N ILE A 471 8.73 -11.04 8.96
CA ILE A 471 9.10 -10.38 10.22
C ILE A 471 8.16 -10.77 11.37
N LEU A 472 7.50 -11.92 11.27
CA LEU A 472 6.64 -12.44 12.34
C LEU A 472 7.39 -12.66 13.67
N ASP A 473 8.72 -12.73 13.63
CA ASP A 473 9.60 -12.80 14.80
C ASP A 473 10.02 -11.43 15.37
N SER A 474 9.44 -10.32 14.90
CA SER A 474 9.66 -8.98 15.46
C SER A 474 9.08 -8.79 16.87
N GLY A 475 8.13 -9.65 17.23
CA GLY A 475 7.43 -9.65 18.51
C GLY A 475 6.06 -8.97 18.50
N ALA A 476 5.66 -8.32 17.40
CA ALA A 476 4.38 -7.62 17.31
C ALA A 476 3.13 -8.51 17.51
N ILE A 477 3.27 -9.83 17.36
CA ILE A 477 2.17 -10.78 17.49
C ILE A 477 1.75 -11.08 18.93
N ASP A 478 2.58 -10.79 19.94
CA ASP A 478 2.30 -11.18 21.34
C ASP A 478 1.01 -10.52 21.85
N TYR A 479 0.88 -9.21 21.64
CA TYR A 479 -0.25 -8.39 22.04
C TYR A 479 -1.52 -8.73 21.23
N ILE A 480 -1.36 -8.98 19.93
CA ILE A 480 -2.45 -9.34 19.03
C ILE A 480 -3.05 -10.69 19.44
N ILE A 481 -2.20 -11.69 19.70
CA ILE A 481 -2.63 -12.97 20.24
C ILE A 481 -3.30 -12.75 21.59
N ALA A 482 -2.68 -11.98 22.51
CA ALA A 482 -3.25 -11.74 23.83
C ALA A 482 -4.67 -11.15 23.75
N ALA A 483 -4.89 -10.17 22.88
CA ALA A 483 -6.18 -9.51 22.68
C ALA A 483 -7.12 -10.22 21.69
N LYS A 484 -6.74 -11.39 21.16
CA LYS A 484 -7.46 -12.10 20.09
C LYS A 484 -7.72 -11.24 18.85
N GLY A 485 -6.79 -10.34 18.53
CA GLY A 485 -6.86 -9.50 17.33
C GLY A 485 -6.64 -10.30 16.04
N ILE A 486 -6.84 -9.61 14.93
CA ILE A 486 -6.73 -10.15 13.57
C ILE A 486 -5.30 -9.94 13.04
N THR A 487 -4.74 -10.88 12.29
CA THR A 487 -3.47 -10.68 11.56
C THR A 487 -3.67 -10.93 10.07
N PHE A 488 -3.12 -10.07 9.22
CA PHE A 488 -3.21 -10.18 7.77
C PHE A 488 -2.03 -9.50 7.08
N TRP A 489 -1.84 -9.79 5.80
CA TRP A 489 -0.86 -9.14 4.93
C TRP A 489 -1.40 -9.02 3.51
N ILE A 490 -0.92 -8.03 2.77
CA ILE A 490 -1.12 -7.90 1.32
C ILE A 490 0.26 -7.84 0.69
N THR A 491 0.55 -8.76 -0.23
CA THR A 491 1.79 -8.79 -0.98
C THR A 491 1.89 -7.59 -1.92
N GLY A 492 3.10 -7.06 -2.06
CA GLY A 492 3.38 -5.92 -2.92
C GLY A 492 3.78 -6.30 -4.35
N PRO A 493 3.92 -5.32 -5.26
CA PRO A 493 4.23 -5.57 -6.67
C PRO A 493 5.55 -6.31 -6.91
N ARG A 494 6.56 -6.16 -6.03
CA ARG A 494 7.84 -6.90 -6.13
C ARG A 494 7.81 -8.27 -5.46
N ALA A 495 6.77 -8.54 -4.67
CA ALA A 495 6.56 -9.75 -3.88
C ALA A 495 5.71 -10.82 -4.58
N GLN A 496 5.27 -10.59 -5.83
CA GLN A 496 4.37 -11.50 -6.56
C GLN A 496 5.00 -12.86 -6.94
N ASN A 497 6.30 -13.07 -6.66
CA ASN A 497 6.96 -14.36 -6.80
C ASN A 497 6.82 -15.25 -5.55
N LEU A 498 6.30 -14.70 -4.46
CA LEU A 498 6.15 -15.46 -3.22
C LEU A 498 5.05 -16.51 -3.39
N PRO A 499 5.16 -17.65 -2.69
CA PRO A 499 4.21 -18.73 -2.85
C PRO A 499 2.77 -18.28 -2.56
N GLY A 500 1.88 -18.37 -3.54
CA GLY A 500 0.47 -18.02 -3.36
C GLY A 500 0.14 -16.52 -3.49
N ALA A 501 1.11 -15.65 -3.77
CA ALA A 501 0.88 -14.22 -3.88
C ALA A 501 -0.05 -13.86 -5.05
N ASP A 502 -1.01 -13.00 -4.77
CA ASP A 502 -1.96 -12.38 -5.70
C ASP A 502 -2.46 -11.07 -5.08
N MET A 503 -1.68 -9.99 -5.25
CA MET A 503 -1.94 -8.70 -4.60
C MET A 503 -3.36 -8.18 -4.85
N GLY A 504 -3.88 -8.32 -6.08
CA GLY A 504 -5.22 -7.86 -6.43
C GLY A 504 -6.29 -8.62 -5.65
N ALA A 505 -6.23 -9.95 -5.67
CA ALA A 505 -7.20 -10.77 -4.94
C ALA A 505 -7.08 -10.66 -3.42
N GLU A 506 -5.86 -10.49 -2.89
CA GLU A 506 -5.60 -10.23 -1.47
C GLU A 506 -6.18 -8.88 -1.02
N LEU A 507 -5.96 -7.82 -1.80
CA LEU A 507 -6.51 -6.49 -1.53
C LEU A 507 -8.04 -6.55 -1.43
N GLU A 508 -8.71 -7.29 -2.31
CA GLU A 508 -10.17 -7.49 -2.24
C GLU A 508 -10.60 -8.22 -0.95
N GLN A 509 -9.83 -9.21 -0.47
CA GLN A 509 -10.12 -9.84 0.82
C GLN A 509 -9.92 -8.88 1.99
N VAL A 510 -8.95 -7.97 1.94
CA VAL A 510 -8.74 -6.97 2.99
C VAL A 510 -9.79 -5.85 2.96
N LYS A 511 -10.24 -5.40 1.77
CA LYS A 511 -11.41 -4.51 1.66
C LYS A 511 -12.64 -5.15 2.30
N TYR A 512 -12.88 -6.44 2.03
CA TYR A 512 -13.95 -7.18 2.70
C TYR A 512 -13.77 -7.18 4.22
N LEU A 513 -12.57 -7.50 4.72
CA LEU A 513 -12.26 -7.50 6.15
C LEU A 513 -12.59 -6.14 6.78
N PHE A 514 -12.12 -5.04 6.19
CA PHE A 514 -12.32 -3.69 6.72
C PHE A 514 -13.79 -3.25 6.68
N ALA A 515 -14.55 -3.65 5.66
CA ALA A 515 -16.00 -3.44 5.61
C ALA A 515 -16.77 -4.21 6.70
N HIS A 516 -16.18 -5.28 7.25
CA HIS A 516 -16.76 -6.10 8.32
C HIS A 516 -16.10 -5.89 9.69
N MET A 517 -15.23 -4.88 9.80
CA MET A 517 -14.69 -4.40 11.07
C MET A 517 -15.37 -3.10 11.47
N PRO A 518 -15.58 -2.84 12.79
CA PRO A 518 -16.23 -1.63 13.25
C PRO A 518 -15.51 -0.34 12.90
N LEU A 519 -16.23 0.78 13.03
CA LEU A 519 -15.63 2.11 12.97
C LEU A 519 -14.60 2.27 14.10
N ASN A 520 -13.49 2.96 13.83
CA ASN A 520 -12.40 3.19 14.78
C ASN A 520 -11.76 1.89 15.31
N ALA A 521 -11.84 0.81 14.53
CA ALA A 521 -10.97 -0.35 14.76
C ALA A 521 -9.53 0.03 14.41
N VAL A 522 -8.58 -0.44 15.22
CA VAL A 522 -7.16 -0.12 15.10
C VAL A 522 -6.45 -1.19 14.29
N VAL A 523 -5.62 -0.76 13.34
CA VAL A 523 -4.72 -1.61 12.56
C VAL A 523 -3.29 -1.30 13.00
N HIS A 524 -2.71 -2.20 13.79
CA HIS A 524 -1.30 -2.21 14.15
C HIS A 524 -0.42 -2.66 12.99
N GLY A 525 0.89 -2.47 13.16
CA GLY A 525 1.88 -2.89 12.17
C GLY A 525 2.02 -1.86 11.07
N PHE A 526 2.41 -2.27 9.87
CA PHE A 526 2.64 -1.33 8.77
C PHE A 526 2.33 -1.97 7.43
N TYR A 527 2.03 -1.17 6.41
CA TYR A 527 1.66 -1.65 5.06
C TYR A 527 2.87 -1.80 4.12
N TRP A 528 4.07 -1.54 4.63
CA TRP A 528 5.32 -1.51 3.89
C TRP A 528 6.41 -2.26 4.66
N HIS A 529 7.19 -3.07 3.95
CA HIS A 529 8.36 -3.76 4.51
C HIS A 529 9.52 -3.80 3.49
N GLY A 530 9.74 -2.67 2.81
CA GLY A 530 10.72 -2.53 1.75
C GLY A 530 10.09 -2.17 0.41
N GLU A 531 10.91 -1.67 -0.51
CA GLU A 531 10.46 -1.24 -1.83
C GLU A 531 9.70 -2.36 -2.57
N GLY A 532 8.41 -2.15 -2.81
CA GLY A 532 7.51 -3.11 -3.46
C GLY A 532 7.16 -4.36 -2.64
N ILE A 533 7.48 -4.38 -1.34
CA ILE A 533 7.04 -5.40 -0.37
C ILE A 533 5.95 -4.79 0.50
N GLY A 534 4.72 -5.28 0.34
CA GLY A 534 3.53 -4.59 0.85
C GLY A 534 2.97 -3.59 -0.17
N ILE A 535 1.85 -2.96 0.19
CA ILE A 535 1.15 -2.00 -0.70
C ILE A 535 1.61 -0.55 -0.52
N ASP A 536 2.67 -0.34 0.27
CA ASP A 536 3.25 0.96 0.60
C ASP A 536 2.42 1.78 1.62
N GLU A 537 3.06 2.79 2.23
CA GLU A 537 2.48 3.61 3.30
C GLU A 537 1.23 4.34 2.82
N GLY A 538 1.36 5.12 1.73
CA GLY A 538 0.28 5.93 1.19
C GLY A 538 -0.98 5.12 0.87
N PRO A 539 -0.90 4.11 -0.02
CA PRO A 539 -2.05 3.28 -0.35
C PRO A 539 -2.62 2.50 0.85
N GLY A 540 -1.76 2.07 1.79
CA GLY A 540 -2.18 1.37 3.00
C GLY A 540 -2.99 2.23 3.98
N VAL A 541 -2.49 3.42 4.29
CA VAL A 541 -3.17 4.39 5.18
C VAL A 541 -4.45 4.92 4.52
N ALA A 542 -4.43 5.17 3.21
CA ALA A 542 -5.61 5.54 2.44
C ALA A 542 -6.69 4.44 2.49
N LEU A 543 -6.31 3.16 2.30
CA LEU A 543 -7.21 2.03 2.39
C LEU A 543 -7.86 1.93 3.79
N ALA A 544 -7.07 2.03 4.85
CA ALA A 544 -7.60 2.01 6.22
C ALA A 544 -8.54 3.20 6.48
N SER A 545 -8.11 4.40 6.12
CA SER A 545 -8.85 5.65 6.30
C SER A 545 -10.20 5.59 5.58
N ARG A 546 -10.22 5.10 4.34
CA ARG A 546 -11.44 4.92 3.53
C ARG A 546 -12.54 4.15 4.23
N PHE A 547 -12.19 3.12 5.00
CA PHE A 547 -13.13 2.30 5.78
C PHE A 547 -13.25 2.72 7.25
N GLY A 548 -12.71 3.88 7.64
CA GLY A 548 -12.76 4.39 9.01
C GLY A 548 -11.95 3.53 10.00
N LYS A 549 -10.77 3.07 9.59
CA LYS A 549 -9.82 2.28 10.38
C LYS A 549 -8.61 3.14 10.71
N ILE A 550 -8.10 2.98 11.93
CA ILE A 550 -7.03 3.83 12.48
C ILE A 550 -5.72 3.06 12.40
N THR A 551 -4.73 3.58 11.68
CA THR A 551 -3.41 2.96 11.61
C THR A 551 -2.56 3.36 12.82
N THR A 552 -1.83 2.40 13.38
CA THR A 552 -0.87 2.60 14.47
C THR A 552 0.41 1.84 14.12
N VAL A 553 1.46 2.54 13.70
CA VAL A 553 2.69 1.85 13.26
C VAL A 553 3.39 1.19 14.45
N SER A 554 3.57 -0.12 14.38
CA SER A 554 4.10 -0.91 15.50
C SER A 554 4.62 -2.31 15.10
N ASP A 555 5.07 -2.47 13.87
CA ASP A 555 5.51 -3.74 13.27
C ASP A 555 6.82 -4.28 13.88
N TYR A 556 7.66 -3.40 14.44
CA TYR A 556 8.94 -3.77 15.06
C TYR A 556 8.96 -3.68 16.59
N VAL A 557 7.83 -3.89 17.28
CA VAL A 557 7.75 -3.80 18.75
C VAL A 557 7.28 -5.10 19.39
N ALA A 558 8.05 -5.56 20.38
CA ALA A 558 7.70 -6.70 21.25
C ALA A 558 7.12 -6.24 22.59
N ASN A 559 6.58 -7.20 23.36
CA ASN A 559 6.20 -7.05 24.77
C ASN A 559 5.04 -6.09 25.07
N PHE A 560 4.26 -5.66 24.06
CA PHE A 560 3.03 -4.87 24.30
C PHE A 560 1.99 -5.64 25.12
N SER A 561 2.00 -6.98 25.10
CA SER A 561 1.17 -7.78 26.01
C SER A 561 1.52 -7.59 27.49
N VAL A 562 2.72 -7.09 27.80
CA VAL A 562 3.17 -6.73 29.15
C VAL A 562 2.92 -5.25 29.43
N TYR A 563 3.44 -4.35 28.59
CA TYR A 563 3.37 -2.90 28.86
C TYR A 563 1.93 -2.39 28.90
N SER A 564 1.02 -2.93 28.07
CA SER A 564 -0.39 -2.52 28.09
C SER A 564 -1.08 -2.83 29.42
N GLY A 565 -0.50 -3.73 30.22
CA GLY A 565 -0.89 -4.07 31.58
C GLY A 565 -0.70 -2.94 32.60
N VAL A 566 0.18 -2.00 32.34
CA VAL A 566 0.45 -0.88 33.22
C VAL A 566 -0.73 0.09 33.24
N ARG A 567 -1.03 0.63 34.43
CA ARG A 567 -2.20 1.48 34.69
C ARG A 567 -1.79 2.93 34.89
N LEU A 568 -1.67 3.63 33.78
CA LEU A 568 -1.46 5.08 33.74
C LEU A 568 -2.68 5.74 33.09
N ALA A 569 -3.46 6.48 33.87
CA ALA A 569 -4.69 7.08 33.38
C ALA A 569 -4.43 8.36 32.59
N ARG A 570 -3.51 9.18 33.10
CA ARG A 570 -3.10 10.46 32.53
C ARG A 570 -1.63 10.74 32.85
N VAL A 571 -1.00 11.53 31.99
CA VAL A 571 0.30 12.15 32.20
C VAL A 571 0.15 13.67 32.16
N GLN A 572 1.19 14.38 32.58
CA GLN A 572 1.27 15.83 32.50
C GLN A 572 2.58 16.18 31.82
N GLN A 573 2.53 16.85 30.67
CA GLN A 573 3.75 17.22 29.96
C GLN A 573 4.44 18.39 30.69
N PRO A 574 5.75 18.60 30.49
CA PRO A 574 6.41 19.79 30.99
C PRO A 574 5.72 21.05 30.45
N HIS A 575 5.57 22.06 31.30
CA HIS A 575 5.09 23.36 30.84
C HIS A 575 6.26 24.12 30.22
N PRO A 576 6.12 24.60 28.97
CA PRO A 576 7.12 25.49 28.39
C PRO A 576 7.35 26.70 29.30
N SER A 577 8.58 27.22 29.27
CA SER A 577 8.85 28.52 29.91
C SER A 577 8.01 29.62 29.24
N ALA A 578 7.83 30.75 29.93
CA ALA A 578 7.18 31.91 29.33
C ALA A 578 7.86 32.28 28.00
N PRO A 579 7.09 32.70 26.97
CA PRO A 579 7.69 33.10 25.70
C PRO A 579 8.65 34.28 25.92
N PRO A 580 9.71 34.41 25.09
CA PRO A 580 10.52 35.62 25.10
C PRO A 580 9.66 36.85 24.75
N PRO A 581 10.06 38.08 25.10
CA PRO A 581 9.35 39.28 24.66
C PRO A 581 9.25 39.35 23.14
N LEU A 582 8.09 39.81 22.64
CA LEU A 582 7.89 39.99 21.21
C LEU A 582 8.77 41.14 20.66
N ASP A 583 9.74 40.79 19.82
CA ASP A 583 10.50 41.69 18.98
C ASP A 583 9.98 41.61 17.55
N ARG A 584 9.36 42.70 17.09
CA ARG A 584 8.73 42.79 15.76
C ARG A 584 9.73 42.75 14.60
N SER A 585 11.04 42.81 14.87
CA SER A 585 12.09 42.67 13.87
C SER A 585 12.52 41.22 13.58
N LYS A 586 11.99 40.24 14.33
CA LYS A 586 12.46 38.84 14.34
C LYS A 586 11.57 37.85 13.59
N VAL A 587 12.16 36.70 13.25
CA VAL A 587 11.44 35.47 12.87
C VAL A 587 11.47 34.53 14.06
N TYR A 588 10.30 34.09 14.51
CA TYR A 588 10.17 33.03 15.49
C TYR A 588 9.87 31.72 14.76
N LEU A 589 10.60 30.68 15.11
CA LEU A 589 10.44 29.37 14.50
C LEU A 589 10.24 28.32 15.58
N SER A 590 9.33 27.37 15.33
CA SER A 590 9.20 26.19 16.14
C SER A 590 9.58 24.97 15.32
N ILE A 591 10.55 24.20 15.82
CA ILE A 591 11.03 22.99 15.16
C ILE A 591 10.14 21.84 15.60
N THR A 592 9.52 21.13 14.67
CA THR A 592 8.68 19.97 14.98
C THR A 592 9.19 18.69 14.31
N MET A 593 9.39 17.65 15.12
CA MET A 593 9.95 16.36 14.72
C MET A 593 8.86 15.43 14.15
N SER A 594 9.15 14.73 13.05
CA SER A 594 8.26 13.78 12.36
C SER A 594 8.14 12.41 13.04
N ASP A 595 7.25 11.54 12.55
CA ASP A 595 7.12 10.09 12.85
C ASP A 595 6.88 9.73 14.31
N GLY A 596 6.22 10.62 15.04
CA GLY A 596 5.76 10.38 16.39
C GLY A 596 4.55 9.46 16.50
N ASP A 597 3.72 9.43 15.47
CA ASP A 597 2.61 8.49 15.32
C ASP A 597 3.10 7.04 15.23
N ASN A 598 4.33 6.85 14.73
CA ASN A 598 4.98 5.56 14.70
C ASN A 598 5.46 5.13 16.09
N LEU A 599 4.78 4.17 16.70
CA LEU A 599 5.09 3.75 18.06
C LEU A 599 6.47 3.05 18.18
N CYS A 600 7.01 2.54 17.07
CA CYS A 600 8.37 1.96 17.06
C CYS A 600 9.44 3.00 17.38
N THR A 601 9.26 4.26 16.96
CA THR A 601 10.26 5.31 17.17
C THR A 601 10.44 5.63 18.65
N TRP A 602 9.37 5.53 19.44
CA TRP A 602 9.41 5.76 20.88
C TRP A 602 10.12 4.67 21.68
N ARG A 603 10.24 3.45 21.16
CA ARG A 603 11.00 2.41 21.87
C ARG A 603 12.50 2.73 21.89
N ASP A 604 13.07 3.06 20.74
CA ASP A 604 14.54 3.15 20.57
C ASP A 604 14.99 4.47 19.96
N PHE A 605 14.32 4.87 18.87
CA PHE A 605 14.80 5.91 17.98
C PHE A 605 14.82 7.28 18.66
N PHE A 606 13.74 7.68 19.32
CA PHE A 606 13.69 8.98 20.00
C PHE A 606 14.49 9.03 21.29
N ARG A 607 14.69 7.88 21.96
CA ARG A 607 15.52 7.80 23.17
C ARG A 607 16.92 8.36 22.94
N ARG A 608 17.51 8.12 21.75
CA ARG A 608 18.84 8.63 21.40
C ARG A 608 18.92 10.17 21.43
N TYR A 609 17.82 10.88 21.17
CA TYR A 609 17.78 12.33 21.24
C TYR A 609 17.68 12.83 22.67
N PHE A 610 16.96 12.09 23.54
CA PHE A 610 16.83 12.42 24.95
C PHE A 610 18.12 12.12 25.74
N GLU A 611 18.93 11.18 25.25
CA GLU A 611 20.25 10.82 25.78
C GLU A 611 21.40 11.66 25.16
N ASP A 612 21.12 12.50 24.16
CA ASP A 612 22.11 13.34 23.50
C ASP A 612 22.55 14.51 24.40
N PRO A 613 23.86 14.87 24.45
CA PRO A 613 24.33 16.00 25.25
C PRO A 613 23.74 17.37 24.88
N LEU A 614 23.20 17.54 23.66
CA LEU A 614 22.52 18.75 23.22
C LEU A 614 21.02 18.78 23.57
N HIS A 615 20.47 17.70 24.14
CA HIS A 615 19.08 17.66 24.55
C HIS A 615 18.75 18.80 25.54
N GLY A 616 17.61 19.44 25.34
CA GLY A 616 17.19 20.61 26.12
C GLY A 616 17.88 21.93 25.77
N SER A 617 18.85 21.95 24.85
CA SER A 617 19.48 23.21 24.39
C SER A 617 18.72 23.90 23.26
N ILE A 618 17.85 23.16 22.55
CA ILE A 618 17.05 23.62 21.42
C ILE A 618 15.58 23.32 21.72
N PRO A 619 14.66 24.29 21.58
CA PRO A 619 13.22 24.03 21.65
C PRO A 619 12.75 23.09 20.53
N ILE A 620 12.13 21.96 20.90
CA ILE A 620 11.63 20.95 19.96
C ILE A 620 10.20 20.55 20.32
N GLY A 621 9.33 20.58 19.32
CA GLY A 621 8.02 19.94 19.35
C GLY A 621 8.12 18.49 18.89
N TRP A 622 7.80 17.55 19.77
CA TRP A 622 7.76 16.13 19.47
C TRP A 622 6.33 15.72 19.11
N GLY A 623 6.07 15.38 17.85
CA GLY A 623 4.87 14.63 17.51
C GLY A 623 4.90 13.32 18.28
N MET A 624 3.82 12.94 18.96
CA MET A 624 3.66 11.65 19.65
C MET A 624 2.25 11.10 19.41
N GLY A 625 2.17 9.84 18.97
CA GLY A 625 0.92 9.10 18.82
C GLY A 625 0.25 8.92 20.19
N PRO A 626 -0.93 9.51 20.43
CA PRO A 626 -1.46 9.61 21.79
C PRO A 626 -2.01 8.25 22.29
N THR A 627 -2.19 7.27 21.42
CA THR A 627 -2.56 5.90 21.79
C THR A 627 -1.43 5.11 22.46
N LEU A 628 -0.21 5.62 22.45
CA LEU A 628 0.92 4.99 23.14
C LEU A 628 0.65 4.75 24.63
N ILE A 629 -0.20 5.56 25.28
CA ILE A 629 -0.63 5.35 26.68
C ILE A 629 -1.46 4.07 26.91
N ASP A 630 -2.09 3.53 25.87
CA ASP A 630 -2.78 2.25 25.96
C ASP A 630 -1.78 1.09 25.81
N CYS A 631 -0.84 1.19 24.87
CA CYS A 631 0.11 0.13 24.51
C CYS A 631 1.32 0.04 25.45
N ALA A 632 1.96 1.18 25.72
CA ALA A 632 3.21 1.27 26.47
C ALA A 632 3.28 2.56 27.32
N PRO A 633 2.41 2.70 28.33
CA PRO A 633 2.41 3.86 29.23
C PRO A 633 3.74 4.06 29.98
N THR A 634 4.51 3.00 30.25
CA THR A 634 5.86 3.08 30.82
C THR A 634 6.77 4.00 30.00
N TRP A 635 6.67 3.93 28.67
CA TRP A 635 7.49 4.74 27.76
C TRP A 635 7.06 6.20 27.83
N VAL A 636 5.75 6.45 27.74
CA VAL A 636 5.18 7.81 27.86
C VAL A 636 5.66 8.46 29.15
N GLN A 637 5.54 7.76 30.27
CA GLN A 637 5.97 8.25 31.57
C GLN A 637 7.47 8.58 31.59
N TRP A 638 8.30 7.71 31.02
CA TRP A 638 9.74 7.94 30.93
C TRP A 638 10.06 9.22 30.13
N TYR A 639 9.52 9.38 28.91
CA TYR A 639 9.79 10.58 28.10
C TYR A 639 9.33 11.86 28.79
N TYR A 640 8.16 11.84 29.44
CA TYR A 640 7.64 13.01 30.15
C TYR A 640 8.48 13.38 31.38
N GLN A 641 9.07 12.38 32.05
CA GLN A 641 9.99 12.59 33.18
C GLN A 641 11.37 13.10 32.76
N HIS A 642 11.81 12.81 31.53
CA HIS A 642 13.12 13.19 31.01
C HIS A 642 13.07 14.43 30.10
N ALA A 643 11.87 14.90 29.77
CA ALA A 643 11.66 16.10 28.99
C ALA A 643 12.03 17.37 29.79
N THR A 644 12.53 18.37 29.08
CA THR A 644 12.94 19.69 29.60
C THR A 644 11.88 20.76 29.29
N PRO A 645 12.00 21.99 29.81
CA PRO A 645 11.11 23.09 29.40
C PRO A 645 11.21 23.48 27.91
N ASN A 646 12.18 22.92 27.18
CA ASN A 646 12.34 23.09 25.73
C ASN A 646 11.71 21.95 24.93
N ASP A 647 11.10 20.97 25.57
CA ASP A 647 10.39 19.87 24.92
C ASP A 647 8.88 20.06 25.06
N GLU A 648 8.16 19.95 23.95
CA GLU A 648 6.69 20.03 23.94
C GLU A 648 6.13 18.88 23.12
N PHE A 649 5.14 18.15 23.65
CA PHE A 649 4.55 17.01 22.96
C PHE A 649 3.22 17.40 22.31
N LEU A 650 3.08 17.05 21.03
CA LEU A 650 1.89 17.33 20.22
C LEU A 650 1.26 16.04 19.69
N CYS A 651 -0.06 16.05 19.53
CA CYS A 651 -0.83 14.95 18.98
C CYS A 651 -0.47 14.80 17.49
N ASP A 652 0.18 13.70 17.13
CA ASP A 652 0.74 13.53 15.79
C ASP A 652 -0.32 13.11 14.73
N VAL A 653 0.14 12.95 13.50
CA VAL A 653 -0.69 12.77 12.30
C VAL A 653 -1.72 11.63 12.46
N SER A 654 -3.01 11.81 12.17
CA SER A 654 -3.73 13.10 12.14
C SER A 654 -4.80 13.13 13.23
N GLY A 655 -4.41 12.71 14.45
CA GLY A 655 -5.28 12.61 15.61
C GLY A 655 -4.91 11.43 16.52
N VAL A 656 -5.92 10.68 16.98
CA VAL A 656 -5.69 9.54 17.89
C VAL A 656 -4.84 8.41 17.30
N GLY A 657 -4.68 8.39 15.98
CA GLY A 657 -3.73 7.56 15.23
C GLY A 657 -3.62 8.04 13.78
N TYR A 658 -2.84 7.32 12.98
CA TYR A 658 -2.50 7.73 11.63
C TYR A 658 -3.66 7.47 10.65
N ILE A 659 -4.16 8.57 10.08
CA ILE A 659 -5.20 8.59 9.06
C ILE A 659 -4.87 9.65 8.00
N TYR A 660 -5.48 9.52 6.83
CA TYR A 660 -5.62 10.60 5.86
C TYR A 660 -7.03 11.20 5.97
N PRO A 661 -7.17 12.43 6.50
CA PRO A 661 -8.48 13.08 6.61
C PRO A 661 -9.26 13.16 5.28
N PRO A 662 -8.64 13.43 4.12
CA PRO A 662 -9.35 13.41 2.83
C PRO A 662 -9.99 12.06 2.51
N ASP A 663 -9.39 10.95 2.94
CA ASP A 663 -9.89 9.59 2.69
C ASP A 663 -10.82 9.08 3.79
N TRP A 664 -10.78 9.69 4.99
CA TRP A 664 -11.47 9.17 6.17
C TRP A 664 -12.97 8.91 5.90
N ALA A 665 -13.36 7.66 6.08
CA ALA A 665 -14.72 7.14 5.96
C ALA A 665 -15.40 7.41 4.60
N MET A 666 -14.63 7.56 3.51
CA MET A 666 -15.18 7.74 2.15
C MET A 666 -16.09 6.60 1.70
N ALA A 667 -15.84 5.36 2.15
CA ALA A 667 -16.71 4.23 1.82
C ALA A 667 -18.03 4.23 2.62
N LEU A 668 -18.15 5.03 3.69
CA LEU A 668 -19.24 4.91 4.66
C LEU A 668 -20.39 5.86 4.34
N LYS A 669 -21.61 5.42 4.66
CA LYS A 669 -22.83 6.22 4.45
C LYS A 669 -22.86 7.54 5.22
N ASN A 670 -22.25 7.60 6.41
CA ASN A 670 -22.28 8.78 7.29
C ASN A 670 -20.87 9.21 7.69
N ARG A 671 -20.18 9.84 6.73
CA ARG A 671 -18.81 10.32 6.88
C ARG A 671 -18.65 11.35 8.00
N ASP A 672 -19.59 12.29 8.15
CA ASP A 672 -19.49 13.33 9.18
C ASP A 672 -19.66 12.76 10.60
N ALA A 673 -20.52 11.76 10.81
CA ALA A 673 -20.59 11.07 12.10
C ALA A 673 -19.30 10.27 12.39
N ALA A 674 -18.69 9.69 11.36
CA ALA A 674 -17.41 9.00 11.50
C ALA A 674 -16.29 9.97 11.91
N PHE A 675 -16.22 11.17 11.32
CA PHE A 675 -15.29 12.22 11.74
C PHE A 675 -15.52 12.65 13.19
N ARG A 676 -16.77 12.92 13.59
CA ARG A 676 -17.09 13.27 15.00
C ARG A 676 -16.60 12.18 15.95
N SER A 677 -16.90 10.92 15.64
CA SER A 677 -16.48 9.80 16.48
C SER A 677 -14.96 9.68 16.60
N PHE A 678 -14.21 9.86 15.51
CA PHE A 678 -12.75 9.83 15.53
C PHE A 678 -12.14 11.00 16.31
N TYR A 679 -12.65 12.22 16.11
CA TYR A 679 -12.10 13.39 16.76
C TYR A 679 -12.55 13.55 18.23
N ASP A 680 -13.72 13.03 18.61
CA ASP A 680 -14.10 12.89 20.02
C ASP A 680 -13.12 11.96 20.77
N LEU A 681 -12.70 10.85 20.13
CA LEU A 681 -11.65 9.98 20.66
C LEU A 681 -10.30 10.71 20.70
N THR A 682 -9.96 11.45 19.65
CA THR A 682 -8.74 12.26 19.62
C THR A 682 -8.67 13.21 20.81
N TRP A 683 -9.72 13.98 21.08
CA TRP A 683 -9.75 14.88 22.23
C TRP A 683 -9.64 14.14 23.57
N GLN A 684 -10.31 13.00 23.71
CA GLN A 684 -10.20 12.17 24.93
C GLN A 684 -8.75 11.74 25.19
N TYR A 685 -8.01 11.34 24.16
CA TYR A 685 -6.63 10.91 24.31
C TYR A 685 -5.65 12.07 24.47
N MET A 686 -5.86 13.18 23.76
CA MET A 686 -5.10 14.41 23.99
C MET A 686 -5.18 14.84 25.46
N ARG A 687 -6.36 14.78 26.08
CA ARG A 687 -6.52 15.06 27.51
C ARG A 687 -5.79 14.08 28.44
N ARG A 688 -5.68 12.81 28.05
CA ARG A 688 -4.91 11.81 28.82
C ARG A 688 -3.40 12.04 28.69
N MET A 689 -2.96 12.53 27.54
CA MET A 689 -1.57 12.83 27.22
C MET A 689 -1.15 14.27 27.57
N ASP A 690 -2.08 15.09 28.07
CA ASP A 690 -1.91 16.52 28.29
C ASP A 690 -1.49 17.31 27.03
N MET A 691 -1.89 16.86 25.85
CA MET A 691 -1.57 17.49 24.57
C MET A 691 -2.56 18.60 24.23
N HIS A 692 -2.06 19.72 23.73
CA HIS A 692 -2.87 20.89 23.37
C HIS A 692 -2.80 21.27 21.88
N THR A 693 -1.90 20.60 21.15
CA THR A 693 -1.51 20.89 19.77
C THR A 693 -1.75 19.66 18.91
N LEU A 694 -2.19 19.87 17.67
CA LEU A 694 -2.46 18.81 16.68
C LEU A 694 -1.57 19.02 15.45
N ARG A 695 -0.99 17.93 14.94
CA ARG A 695 -0.44 17.85 13.58
C ARG A 695 -1.41 17.14 12.65
N LEU A 696 -1.53 17.68 11.44
CA LEU A 696 -2.30 17.10 10.34
C LEU A 696 -1.38 16.89 9.15
N MET A 697 -1.59 15.82 8.38
CA MET A 697 -0.81 15.50 7.18
C MET A 697 -1.72 15.36 5.97
N GLY A 698 -1.23 15.77 4.80
CA GLY A 698 -1.93 15.61 3.52
C GLY A 698 -3.23 16.38 3.45
N VAL A 699 -3.28 17.58 4.03
CA VAL A 699 -4.49 18.42 4.12
C VAL A 699 -4.28 19.77 3.46
N ASP A 700 -5.30 20.24 2.76
CA ASP A 700 -5.39 21.63 2.34
C ASP A 700 -6.02 22.51 3.43
N ALA A 701 -6.13 23.81 3.18
CA ALA A 701 -6.69 24.76 4.14
C ALA A 701 -8.15 24.45 4.55
N ASP A 702 -8.96 23.93 3.62
CA ASP A 702 -10.36 23.60 3.86
C ASP A 702 -10.49 22.33 4.71
N ALA A 703 -9.66 21.33 4.46
CA ALA A 703 -9.55 20.12 5.28
C ALA A 703 -9.06 20.47 6.69
N ILE A 704 -8.05 21.34 6.83
CA ILE A 704 -7.60 21.85 8.14
C ILE A 704 -8.76 22.52 8.88
N ALA A 705 -9.49 23.43 8.22
CA ALA A 705 -10.64 24.11 8.82
C ALA A 705 -11.76 23.14 9.23
N LYS A 706 -12.04 22.12 8.40
CA LYS A 706 -13.02 21.08 8.70
C LYS A 706 -12.61 20.27 9.93
N VAL A 707 -11.36 19.82 10.01
CA VAL A 707 -10.85 19.09 11.18
C VAL A 707 -10.91 19.95 12.44
N ALA A 708 -10.47 21.20 12.36
CA ALA A 708 -10.52 22.16 13.45
C ALA A 708 -11.95 22.34 14.02
N SER A 709 -12.97 22.29 13.16
CA SER A 709 -14.38 22.38 13.59
C SER A 709 -14.85 21.21 14.47
N TYR A 710 -14.23 20.03 14.34
CA TYR A 710 -14.51 18.88 15.22
C TYR A 710 -13.70 18.92 16.52
N LEU A 711 -12.65 19.74 16.58
CA LEU A 711 -11.75 19.87 17.72
C LEU A 711 -11.58 21.35 18.15
N PRO A 712 -12.67 22.07 18.49
CA PRO A 712 -12.57 23.47 18.91
C PRO A 712 -11.75 23.66 20.20
N GLN A 713 -11.48 22.59 20.95
CA GLN A 713 -10.68 22.60 22.18
C GLN A 713 -9.16 22.59 21.92
N VAL A 714 -8.72 22.23 20.71
CA VAL A 714 -7.31 22.26 20.33
C VAL A 714 -6.85 23.70 20.27
N SER A 715 -5.72 24.01 20.91
CA SER A 715 -5.26 25.39 21.08
C SER A 715 -4.77 26.00 19.77
N PHE A 716 -4.01 25.25 18.98
CA PHE A 716 -3.50 25.63 17.66
C PHE A 716 -3.04 24.37 16.89
N ILE A 717 -2.81 24.53 15.58
CA ILE A 717 -2.46 23.44 14.66
C ILE A 717 -1.07 23.68 14.09
N MET A 718 -0.18 22.69 14.22
CA MET A 718 1.13 22.64 13.57
C MET A 718 1.00 21.69 12.37
N ALA A 719 0.59 22.21 11.22
CA ALA A 719 0.21 21.39 10.08
C ALA A 719 1.40 20.95 9.23
N ASP A 720 1.13 19.89 8.48
CA ASP A 720 1.89 19.31 7.39
C ASP A 720 3.06 18.41 7.80
N TYR A 721 3.34 17.48 6.90
CA TYR A 721 4.49 16.59 6.91
C TYR A 721 5.37 17.00 5.72
N GLY A 722 6.06 18.13 5.89
CA GLY A 722 6.78 18.82 4.82
C GLY A 722 5.96 19.90 4.10
N TYR A 723 6.66 20.82 3.42
CA TYR A 723 6.09 21.96 2.68
C TYR A 723 5.12 21.53 1.57
N GLN A 724 3.96 22.18 1.48
CA GLN A 724 2.85 21.77 0.60
C GLN A 724 2.63 22.72 -0.60
N GLY A 725 3.52 23.69 -0.82
CA GLY A 725 3.50 24.55 -2.01
C GLY A 725 2.90 25.95 -1.80
N GLU A 726 2.76 26.38 -0.55
CA GLU A 726 2.21 27.69 -0.15
C GLU A 726 3.02 28.85 -0.74
N ARG A 727 2.37 29.71 -1.53
CA ARG A 727 3.05 30.74 -2.31
C ARG A 727 3.32 32.03 -1.53
N SER A 728 2.75 32.17 -0.35
CA SER A 728 2.84 33.39 0.46
C SER A 728 2.76 33.10 1.96
N TYR A 729 3.25 34.03 2.77
CA TYR A 729 3.32 33.88 4.23
C TYR A 729 1.94 33.73 4.90
N ASP A 730 0.91 34.40 4.39
CA ASP A 730 -0.48 34.30 4.87
C ASP A 730 -1.13 32.94 4.60
N GLN A 731 -0.56 32.13 3.70
CA GLN A 731 -0.94 30.73 3.52
C GLN A 731 -0.18 29.79 4.47
N LEU A 732 0.95 30.24 5.01
CA LEU A 732 1.76 29.48 5.98
C LEU A 732 1.26 29.69 7.42
N THR A 733 0.91 30.92 7.76
CA THR A 733 0.53 31.29 9.13
C THR A 733 -0.72 32.14 9.13
N TYR A 734 -1.80 31.61 9.68
CA TYR A 734 -3.11 32.26 9.68
C TYR A 734 -3.96 31.85 10.87
N ARG A 735 -5.10 32.51 11.03
CA ARG A 735 -6.11 32.20 12.05
C ARG A 735 -7.39 31.75 11.38
N LEU A 736 -7.91 30.60 11.79
CA LEU A 736 -9.19 30.08 11.32
C LEU A 736 -10.36 30.90 11.88
N PRO A 737 -11.52 30.89 11.20
CA PRO A 737 -12.75 31.47 11.75
C PRO A 737 -13.17 30.88 13.11
N SER A 738 -12.79 29.63 13.40
CA SER A 738 -13.00 28.98 14.70
C SER A 738 -12.15 29.58 15.83
N GLY A 739 -11.20 30.48 15.50
CA GLY A 739 -10.33 31.16 16.45
C GLY A 739 -8.98 30.47 16.67
N GLN A 740 -8.77 29.28 16.13
CA GLN A 740 -7.52 28.51 16.23
C GLN A 740 -6.47 29.02 15.25
N GLU A 741 -5.22 29.07 15.67
CA GLU A 741 -4.08 29.42 14.82
C GLU A 741 -3.57 28.19 14.06
N VAL A 742 -3.12 28.42 12.83
CA VAL A 742 -2.52 27.39 11.96
C VAL A 742 -1.13 27.83 11.58
N PHE A 743 -0.16 26.93 11.75
CA PHE A 743 1.23 27.07 11.31
C PHE A 743 1.57 25.89 10.40
N ARG A 744 1.58 26.12 9.09
CA ARG A 744 1.94 25.14 8.07
C ARG A 744 3.45 25.01 7.94
N ALA A 745 3.92 23.82 7.55
CA ALA A 745 5.35 23.54 7.45
C ALA A 745 6.02 24.39 6.37
N VAL A 746 7.06 25.12 6.75
CA VAL A 746 7.86 25.92 5.80
C VAL A 746 8.98 25.13 5.14
N THR A 747 9.27 23.92 5.60
CA THR A 747 10.44 23.11 5.20
C THR A 747 10.05 21.77 4.61
N SER A 748 10.87 21.22 3.72
CA SER A 748 10.63 19.95 3.01
C SER A 748 11.06 18.71 3.81
N GLY A 749 11.71 18.89 4.96
CA GLY A 749 12.29 17.79 5.75
C GLY A 749 13.77 17.48 5.42
N GLY A 750 14.51 18.44 4.83
CA GLY A 750 15.98 18.35 4.72
C GLY A 750 16.70 18.48 6.06
N SER A 751 18.03 18.66 6.05
CA SER A 751 18.82 18.91 7.27
C SER A 751 19.82 20.06 7.09
N GLY A 752 20.28 20.63 8.22
CA GLY A 752 21.37 21.62 8.26
C GLY A 752 21.16 22.85 7.36
N GLU A 753 22.11 23.09 6.46
CA GLU A 753 22.12 24.26 5.55
C GLU A 753 20.92 24.27 4.60
N THR A 754 20.47 23.11 4.12
CA THR A 754 19.29 23.01 3.24
C THR A 754 18.06 23.59 3.92
N LEU A 755 17.81 23.24 5.19
CA LEU A 755 16.69 23.80 5.96
C LEU A 755 16.82 25.32 6.12
N ALA A 756 18.01 25.82 6.47
CA ALA A 756 18.24 27.24 6.65
C ALA A 756 17.99 28.05 5.36
N ASN A 757 18.39 27.50 4.20
CA ASN A 757 18.17 28.11 2.90
C ASN A 757 16.69 28.11 2.51
N GLU A 758 15.97 27.01 2.73
CA GLU A 758 14.52 26.95 2.52
C GLU A 758 13.77 28.00 3.36
N ILE A 759 14.11 28.12 4.65
CA ILE A 759 13.52 29.10 5.56
C ILE A 759 13.75 30.53 5.04
N ARG A 760 14.99 30.88 4.69
CA ARG A 760 15.34 32.20 4.16
C ARG A 760 14.61 32.53 2.87
N GLN A 761 14.57 31.57 1.94
CA GLN A 761 13.97 31.75 0.63
C GLN A 761 12.45 31.94 0.74
N ARG A 762 11.77 31.14 1.55
CA ARG A 762 10.29 31.13 1.64
C ARG A 762 9.75 32.25 2.52
N ILE A 763 10.48 32.66 3.56
CA ILE A 763 10.05 33.76 4.45
C ILE A 763 10.51 35.14 3.97
N GLY A 764 11.69 35.22 3.33
CA GLY A 764 12.26 36.47 2.87
C GLY A 764 12.32 37.52 3.99
N ASN A 765 11.78 38.71 3.70
CA ASN A 765 11.86 39.88 4.57
C ASN A 765 10.65 40.05 5.51
N VAL A 766 9.72 39.08 5.58
CA VAL A 766 8.52 39.20 6.44
C VAL A 766 8.93 39.26 7.91
N ARG A 767 8.57 40.34 8.61
CA ARG A 767 8.84 40.54 10.06
C ARG A 767 7.67 41.28 10.74
N PRO A 768 7.25 40.88 11.95
CA PRO A 768 7.60 39.60 12.57
C PRO A 768 7.02 38.43 11.77
N ALA A 769 7.67 37.28 11.81
CA ALA A 769 7.19 36.04 11.21
C ALA A 769 7.16 34.91 12.25
N PHE A 770 6.22 33.98 12.12
CA PHE A 770 6.01 32.85 13.02
C PHE A 770 5.84 31.60 12.17
N ILE A 771 6.76 30.63 12.27
CA ILE A 771 6.85 29.54 11.29
C ILE A 771 7.02 28.17 11.96
N ASN A 772 6.37 27.15 11.38
CA ASN A 772 6.61 25.74 11.72
C ASN A 772 7.73 25.19 10.83
N VAL A 773 8.82 24.73 11.45
CA VAL A 773 9.96 24.08 10.79
C VAL A 773 9.81 22.58 10.99
N PHE A 774 9.27 21.91 9.98
CA PHE A 774 9.17 20.46 9.93
C PHE A 774 10.54 19.83 9.68
N VAL A 775 10.85 18.78 10.46
CA VAL A 775 12.11 18.04 10.36
C VAL A 775 11.83 16.55 10.22
N MET A 776 12.46 15.94 9.22
CA MET A 776 12.46 14.49 9.03
C MET A 776 13.41 13.85 10.05
N ASN A 777 12.85 13.03 10.95
CA ASN A 777 13.58 12.44 12.07
C ASN A 777 14.66 11.44 11.62
N TRP A 778 14.45 10.71 10.50
CA TRP A 778 15.31 9.63 10.03
C TRP A 778 16.73 10.08 9.66
N SER A 779 16.88 11.31 9.15
CA SER A 779 18.13 11.85 8.61
C SER A 779 18.73 13.00 9.43
N THR A 780 18.06 13.46 10.48
CA THR A 780 18.45 14.67 11.22
C THR A 780 19.00 14.35 12.61
N LYS A 781 20.03 15.06 13.05
CA LYS A 781 20.55 15.03 14.42
C LYS A 781 20.41 16.39 15.12
N LEU A 782 20.59 16.45 16.43
CA LEU A 782 20.53 17.72 17.18
C LEU A 782 21.64 18.70 16.75
N GLU A 783 22.81 18.19 16.35
CA GLU A 783 23.89 19.02 15.80
C GLU A 783 23.47 19.74 14.51
N ASP A 784 22.72 19.05 13.64
CA ASP A 784 22.24 19.64 12.38
C ASP A 784 21.27 20.79 12.66
N LEU A 785 20.40 20.65 13.66
CA LEU A 785 19.48 21.71 14.10
C LEU A 785 20.23 22.90 14.70
N ARG A 786 21.24 22.64 15.55
CA ARG A 786 22.11 23.68 16.10
C ARG A 786 22.81 24.45 14.97
N ASP A 787 23.36 23.74 14.00
CA ASP A 787 24.13 24.34 12.93
C ASP A 787 23.22 25.09 11.93
N MET A 788 22.01 24.60 11.67
CA MET A 788 20.95 25.36 10.99
C MET A 788 20.67 26.70 11.70
N LEU A 789 20.48 26.70 13.03
CA LEU A 789 20.21 27.91 13.80
C LEU A 789 21.40 28.90 13.75
N LYS A 790 22.65 28.40 13.81
CA LYS A 790 23.84 29.24 13.63
C LYS A 790 23.89 29.87 12.25
N ILE A 791 23.56 29.11 11.19
CA ILE A 791 23.52 29.62 9.83
C ILE A 791 22.47 30.73 9.72
N LEU A 792 21.26 30.50 10.24
CA LEU A 792 20.17 31.47 10.22
C LEU A 792 20.54 32.78 10.93
N GLY A 793 21.21 32.69 12.08
CA GLY A 793 21.73 33.84 12.83
C GLY A 793 20.71 34.45 13.79
N PRO A 794 21.08 35.55 14.48
CA PRO A 794 20.35 36.10 15.63
C PRO A 794 18.99 36.73 15.31
N ASP A 795 18.61 36.82 14.03
CA ASP A 795 17.27 37.28 13.61
C ASP A 795 16.21 36.19 13.67
N TYR A 796 16.64 34.95 13.88
CA TYR A 796 15.78 33.77 13.98
C TYR A 796 15.84 33.24 15.42
N VAL A 797 14.67 33.13 16.05
CA VAL A 797 14.53 32.73 17.45
C VAL A 797 13.76 31.42 17.52
N ALA A 798 14.45 30.35 17.93
CA ALA A 798 13.81 29.05 18.17
C ALA A 798 12.96 29.13 19.45
N VAL A 799 11.73 28.64 19.37
CA VAL A 799 10.75 28.63 20.48
C VAL A 799 9.93 27.34 20.45
N THR A 800 9.32 26.95 21.58
CA THR A 800 8.40 25.81 21.59
C THR A 800 7.13 26.13 20.79
N PRO A 801 6.35 25.12 20.34
CA PRO A 801 5.09 25.35 19.63
C PRO A 801 4.14 26.29 20.38
N SER A 802 3.96 26.12 21.69
CA SER A 802 3.07 26.98 22.50
C SER A 802 3.59 28.41 22.62
N GLN A 803 4.91 28.59 22.73
CA GLN A 803 5.54 29.92 22.73
C GLN A 803 5.33 30.63 21.38
N LEU A 804 5.47 29.90 20.26
CA LEU A 804 5.20 30.42 18.92
C LEU A 804 3.76 30.94 18.80
N ALA A 805 2.79 30.14 19.25
CA ALA A 805 1.38 30.51 19.24
C ALA A 805 1.09 31.75 20.10
N ALA A 806 1.69 31.83 21.30
CA ALA A 806 1.54 32.99 22.18
C ALA A 806 2.08 34.28 21.55
N LEU A 807 3.27 34.23 20.97
CA LEU A 807 3.90 35.37 20.28
C LEU A 807 3.09 35.84 19.07
N TYR A 808 2.56 34.90 18.27
CA TYR A 808 1.70 35.24 17.14
C TYR A 808 0.42 35.96 17.61
N ARG A 809 -0.25 35.44 18.65
CA ARG A 809 -1.45 36.07 19.24
C ARG A 809 -1.17 37.48 19.78
N GLU A 810 -0.04 37.68 20.44
CA GLU A 810 0.38 39.01 20.89
C GLU A 810 0.53 39.95 19.68
N SER A 811 1.19 39.50 18.61
CA SER A 811 1.47 40.31 17.42
C SER A 811 0.22 40.84 16.71
N ILE A 812 -0.86 40.07 16.67
CA ILE A 812 -2.13 40.45 16.03
C ILE A 812 -3.01 41.31 16.96
N THR A 813 -2.90 41.12 18.28
CA THR A 813 -3.70 41.87 19.26
C THR A 813 -3.23 43.32 19.38
N THR A 814 -1.91 43.57 19.44
CA THR A 814 -1.37 44.95 19.52
C THR A 814 -1.64 45.78 18.26
N THR A 815 -1.86 45.12 17.11
CA THR A 815 -2.13 45.81 15.83
C THR A 815 -3.59 46.29 15.75
N THR A 816 -4.50 45.65 16.49
CA THR A 816 -5.94 45.98 16.47
C THR A 816 -6.28 47.14 17.42
N SER A 817 -5.49 47.37 18.48
CA SER A 817 -5.64 48.50 19.41
C SER A 817 -5.07 49.83 18.90
N ALA A 818 -4.41 49.83 17.74
CA ALA A 818 -3.77 51.00 17.13
C ALA A 818 -4.50 51.49 15.85
N ARG A 819 -5.73 51.03 15.61
CA ARG A 819 -6.61 51.48 14.52
C ARG A 819 -7.90 52.07 15.04
#